data_AF-A0A4Z0C7J2-F1
#
_entry.id   AF-A0A4Z0C7J2-F1
#
_cell.length_a   1.000
_cell.length_b   1.000
_cell.length_c   1.000
_cell.angle_alpha   90.00
_cell.angle_beta   90.00
_cell.angle_gamma   90.00
#
_symmetry.space_group_name_H-M   'P 1'
#
loop_
_entity.id
_entity.type
_entity.pdbx_description
1 polymer ?
#
loop_
_entity_poly.entity_id
_entity_poly.type
_entity_poly.pdbx_seq_one_letter_code
_entity_poly.pdbx_strand_id
1 'polypeptide(L)'
;MKREALGPNGRWAVAIAAAVVAGCGGGADSNGGGLATAVQLRSDKLEKVLEIRTVNNRADLISDGDALVELILPDRAALASLKVSLGGKDVTSAFAPRDDGRVLGFLTGLANGANLLEAQVGGGKKAQLAITNSPRSGPVLSGEQVKPFYCAQPTPQPVNGNTPATPASGLSGTPDANCSIATEYKLYYRTSAPCSNSGSTAMPDPVWAPQSHNSTSIPAQPTQAATACFKPYDPSAPKPADMAKATTDAGVEVDYIVRVERGTMNRGIYDIAVLFDPAQPWNALAPQRGWNGKLYFSFGASTGQPRRQVRPATTWVSLDEQIRRGYLVAMNSMTDSARNSNRVLMAETTMMMKEHVADSYGPIRYTVARGCSGGSINSNMNASIMPGLLDGVITDCTYPDSETTSMEVGDCVLLVEAYQNARMLNAWTTLGLNQEQVNARKAAINGHVDQTACHAWFNLFGSNGKAGLYFQRVVGATAATAADHITGVIRQSPTPTNNCELPNTAVYDPANPATANLPRCNAWSWAENIWGKVPGTNQARDTRDNVGVQYGLKALRDGVISAEEFVTLNEVIGGIDRDSTARAQRSTADPEALEIAYRSGIVMSGAQLAKTAIIDLRGWDESLLPANTPPGFFGATGIHHIWYSFAIRDRLAAESASRDAGNQAMWRFSRPTFPAPSALGIEALNVMDQWLTTLVTDTSAATLEQKVRDARPAAAADLCYLSTDPTQSVKVKDQAQCDADPYLKPSLSPRQVAGGPRAENILKCQLKPLSASDYGSAVFTPAQWARLAAVFPGGVCDWSKPGVGQQVAVTPLTFKAGPGGAPLGAAPVSEPSK
;
A
#
# COMPACT_ATOMS: atom_id res chain seq x y z
N MET A 1 18.13 -23.48 41.30
CA MET A 1 18.11 -24.88 41.79
C MET A 1 17.32 -24.86 43.11
N LYS A 2 16.32 -25.75 43.28
CA LYS A 2 15.30 -25.76 44.38
C LYS A 2 14.29 -24.56 44.29
N ARG A 3 12.94 -24.68 44.32
CA ARG A 3 11.94 -25.47 45.11
C ARG A 3 12.01 -25.15 46.62
N GLU A 4 10.98 -25.03 47.47
CA GLU A 4 9.48 -25.13 47.47
C GLU A 4 8.99 -24.56 48.85
N ALA A 5 7.73 -24.26 49.21
CA ALA A 5 6.45 -23.97 48.52
C ALA A 5 5.36 -23.52 49.55
N LEU A 6 4.22 -22.98 49.06
CA LEU A 6 2.90 -22.83 49.75
C LEU A 6 2.77 -21.84 50.94
N GLY A 7 1.55 -21.28 51.12
CA GLY A 7 1.19 -20.31 52.18
C GLY A 7 0.85 -20.95 53.55
N PRO A 8 0.21 -20.23 54.51
CA PRO A 8 -1.23 -19.92 54.34
C PRO A 8 -1.84 -18.70 55.12
N ASN A 9 -3.13 -18.43 54.84
CA ASN A 9 -4.19 -17.95 55.74
C ASN A 9 -4.15 -16.57 56.46
N GLY A 10 -5.00 -15.64 56.00
CA GLY A 10 -6.02 -15.00 56.86
C GLY A 10 -6.20 -13.47 56.72
N ARG A 11 -7.39 -12.88 57.00
CA ARG A 11 -8.71 -13.48 57.33
C ARG A 11 -9.84 -12.40 57.43
N TRP A 12 -11.07 -12.76 57.04
CA TRP A 12 -12.41 -12.18 57.40
C TRP A 12 -12.89 -10.79 56.90
N ALA A 13 -13.95 -10.81 56.08
CA ALA A 13 -15.34 -10.38 56.39
C ALA A 13 -16.26 -10.83 55.21
N VAL A 14 -17.29 -11.68 55.35
CA VAL A 14 -18.64 -11.48 55.93
C VAL A 14 -19.47 -10.44 55.14
N ALA A 15 -20.69 -10.69 54.63
CA ALA A 15 -21.47 -11.93 54.39
C ALA A 15 -22.74 -11.63 53.53
N ILE A 16 -23.53 -12.69 53.27
CA ILE A 16 -24.95 -12.71 52.84
C ILE A 16 -25.22 -12.58 51.33
N ALA A 17 -25.96 -13.58 50.83
CA ALA A 17 -26.58 -13.62 49.51
C ALA A 17 -28.10 -13.78 49.67
N ALA A 18 -28.88 -13.14 48.77
CA ALA A 18 -30.18 -13.61 48.29
C ALA A 18 -30.56 -12.82 47.02
N ALA A 19 -31.15 -13.50 46.04
CA ALA A 19 -31.52 -12.92 44.74
C ALA A 19 -33.01 -12.54 44.69
N VAL A 20 -33.44 -11.78 43.66
CA VAL A 20 -34.57 -12.10 42.75
C VAL A 20 -34.85 -10.99 41.70
N VAL A 21 -34.80 -11.38 40.42
CA VAL A 21 -35.57 -10.90 39.23
C VAL A 21 -35.33 -9.50 38.59
N ALA A 22 -34.67 -9.59 37.42
CA ALA A 22 -35.00 -9.08 36.07
C ALA A 22 -35.39 -7.61 35.76
N GLY A 23 -34.76 -7.10 34.68
CA GLY A 23 -35.21 -5.98 33.85
C GLY A 23 -34.36 -5.87 32.57
N CYS A 24 -34.98 -5.90 31.39
CA CYS A 24 -34.34 -5.76 30.07
C CYS A 24 -33.75 -4.32 29.88
N GLY A 25 -32.84 -4.04 28.95
CA GLY A 25 -32.19 -4.83 27.89
C GLY A 25 -31.41 -3.88 26.95
N GLY A 26 -30.71 -4.41 25.93
CA GLY A 26 -29.99 -3.59 24.93
C GLY A 26 -28.63 -4.17 24.55
N GLY A 27 -28.63 -5.28 23.80
CA GLY A 27 -27.41 -5.85 23.24
C GLY A 27 -26.92 -5.09 22.01
N ALA A 28 -25.61 -4.90 21.89
CA ALA A 28 -24.94 -4.42 20.69
C ALA A 28 -23.89 -5.47 20.28
N ASP A 29 -24.25 -6.36 19.34
CA ASP A 29 -23.37 -7.41 18.87
C ASP A 29 -22.27 -6.84 17.96
N SER A 30 -21.05 -6.76 18.49
CA SER A 30 -19.86 -6.37 17.75
C SER A 30 -19.29 -7.54 16.93
N ASN A 31 -20.00 -7.95 15.88
CA ASN A 31 -19.48 -8.92 14.92
C ASN A 31 -18.46 -8.25 13.98
N GLY A 32 -17.18 -8.46 14.26
CA GLY A 32 -16.08 -8.01 13.41
C GLY A 32 -16.07 -8.75 12.07
N GLY A 33 -16.48 -8.07 10.99
CA GLY A 33 -16.42 -8.59 9.63
C GLY A 33 -14.97 -8.69 9.13
N GLY A 34 -14.34 -9.85 9.32
CA GLY A 34 -13.09 -10.19 8.64
C GLY A 34 -13.35 -10.57 7.18
N LEU A 35 -12.46 -10.15 6.28
CA LEU A 35 -12.37 -10.71 4.94
C LEU A 35 -11.94 -12.20 5.01
N ALA A 36 -12.32 -13.00 4.02
CA ALA A 36 -12.36 -14.46 4.13
C ALA A 36 -10.97 -15.12 4.16
N THR A 37 -10.46 -15.47 5.36
CA THR A 37 -9.35 -16.45 5.54
C THR A 37 -9.49 -17.41 6.74
N ALA A 38 -10.56 -17.35 7.54
CA ALA A 38 -10.71 -18.22 8.72
C ALA A 38 -11.52 -19.49 8.46
N VAL A 39 -10.86 -20.65 8.45
CA VAL A 39 -11.51 -21.98 8.46
C VAL A 39 -12.16 -22.21 9.83
N GLN A 40 -13.47 -21.92 9.95
CA GLN A 40 -14.26 -22.30 11.13
C GLN A 40 -14.61 -23.80 11.08
N LEU A 41 -13.74 -24.64 11.65
CA LEU A 41 -14.16 -25.95 12.16
C LEU A 41 -15.07 -25.73 13.37
N ARG A 42 -16.35 -26.05 13.25
CA ARG A 42 -17.33 -25.93 14.35
C ARG A 42 -17.48 -27.25 15.10
N SER A 43 -17.79 -27.13 16.39
CA SER A 43 -18.01 -28.26 17.30
C SER A 43 -19.34 -28.98 17.07
N ASP A 44 -19.39 -30.26 17.46
CA ASP A 44 -20.46 -31.23 17.18
C ASP A 44 -21.81 -31.00 17.92
N LYS A 45 -22.16 -29.74 18.23
CA LYS A 45 -23.34 -29.37 19.03
C LYS A 45 -24.22 -28.25 18.45
N LEU A 46 -24.03 -27.90 17.18
CA LEU A 46 -25.04 -27.14 16.43
C LEU A 46 -26.05 -28.10 15.78
N GLU A 47 -27.28 -27.65 15.60
CA GLU A 47 -28.30 -28.42 14.88
C GLU A 47 -27.83 -28.77 13.47
N LYS A 48 -28.33 -29.89 12.95
CA LYS A 48 -28.00 -30.43 11.62
C LYS A 48 -28.55 -29.54 10.48
N VAL A 49 -28.00 -28.36 10.29
CA VAL A 49 -28.41 -27.35 9.30
C VAL A 49 -27.71 -27.57 7.96
N LEU A 50 -28.38 -27.22 6.86
CA LEU A 50 -27.77 -27.10 5.53
C LEU A 50 -27.34 -25.64 5.35
N GLU A 51 -26.08 -25.39 5.00
CA GLU A 51 -25.53 -24.04 4.83
C GLU A 51 -24.71 -23.94 3.53
N ILE A 52 -24.81 -22.80 2.84
CA ILE A 52 -24.04 -22.45 1.65
C ILE A 52 -23.03 -21.36 2.01
N ARG A 53 -21.74 -21.54 1.69
CA ARG A 53 -20.70 -20.52 1.89
C ARG A 53 -19.87 -20.31 0.64
N THR A 54 -19.64 -19.06 0.24
CA THR A 54 -18.55 -18.74 -0.70
C THR A 54 -17.21 -18.89 0.03
N VAL A 55 -16.23 -19.52 -0.61
CA VAL A 55 -14.94 -19.86 0.02
C VAL A 55 -13.89 -18.77 -0.26
N ASN A 56 -13.85 -18.26 -1.49
CA ASN A 56 -12.73 -17.45 -1.98
C ASN A 56 -12.89 -15.95 -1.73
N ASN A 57 -14.14 -15.47 -1.65
CA ASN A 57 -14.47 -14.08 -1.39
C ASN A 57 -15.88 -14.00 -0.74
N ARG A 58 -16.29 -12.82 -0.25
CA ARG A 58 -17.67 -12.61 0.23
C ARG A 58 -18.65 -12.73 -0.93
N ALA A 59 -19.83 -13.30 -0.67
CA ALA A 59 -20.86 -13.49 -1.69
C ALA A 59 -21.34 -12.17 -2.34
N ASP A 60 -21.21 -11.01 -1.70
CA ASP A 60 -21.54 -9.68 -2.28
C ASP A 60 -20.37 -8.98 -2.99
N LEU A 61 -19.19 -9.60 -3.00
CA LEU A 61 -17.96 -9.07 -3.61
C LEU A 61 -17.44 -9.92 -4.77
N ILE A 62 -18.17 -10.97 -5.19
CA ILE A 62 -17.72 -11.89 -6.24
C ILE A 62 -17.37 -11.12 -7.53
N SER A 63 -16.34 -11.58 -8.23
CA SER A 63 -15.90 -10.99 -9.49
C SER A 63 -15.50 -12.01 -10.55
N ASP A 64 -15.49 -11.56 -11.80
CA ASP A 64 -15.09 -12.33 -12.98
C ASP A 64 -15.97 -13.53 -13.38
N GLY A 65 -17.12 -13.71 -12.74
CA GLY A 65 -18.14 -14.68 -13.16
C GLY A 65 -17.99 -16.09 -12.58
N ASP A 66 -16.95 -16.35 -11.80
CA ASP A 66 -16.70 -17.65 -11.18
C ASP A 66 -16.79 -17.55 -9.64
N ALA A 67 -17.02 -18.68 -8.96
CA ALA A 67 -16.98 -18.73 -7.50
C ALA A 67 -16.80 -20.16 -6.96
N LEU A 68 -15.81 -20.37 -6.10
CA LEU A 68 -15.73 -21.56 -5.26
C LEU A 68 -16.71 -21.49 -4.08
N VAL A 69 -17.57 -22.51 -3.96
CA VAL A 69 -18.62 -22.62 -2.93
C VAL A 69 -18.48 -23.92 -2.14
N GLU A 70 -18.69 -23.82 -0.83
CA GLU A 70 -18.82 -24.92 0.11
C GLU A 70 -20.28 -25.14 0.52
N LEU A 71 -20.67 -26.41 0.62
CA LEU A 71 -21.93 -26.85 1.22
C LEU A 71 -21.65 -27.57 2.54
N ILE A 72 -22.16 -27.03 3.64
CA ILE A 72 -22.12 -27.67 4.95
C ILE A 72 -23.42 -28.45 5.09
N LEU A 73 -23.29 -29.77 5.27
CA LEU A 73 -24.43 -30.67 5.21
C LEU A 73 -24.86 -31.17 6.60
N PRO A 74 -26.17 -31.42 6.81
CA PRO A 74 -26.73 -32.00 8.03
C PRO A 74 -26.03 -33.28 8.53
N ASP A 75 -25.61 -34.13 7.58
CA ASP A 75 -24.75 -35.30 7.74
C ASP A 75 -24.31 -35.80 6.35
N ARG A 76 -23.38 -36.77 6.31
CA ARG A 76 -22.83 -37.30 5.05
C ARG A 76 -23.84 -38.08 4.20
N ALA A 77 -24.94 -38.59 4.79
CA ALA A 77 -25.97 -39.30 4.04
C ALA A 77 -26.80 -38.35 3.16
N ALA A 78 -26.88 -37.07 3.53
CA ALA A 78 -27.56 -36.03 2.76
C ALA A 78 -27.04 -35.89 1.31
N LEU A 79 -25.77 -36.26 1.03
CA LEU A 79 -25.17 -36.25 -0.32
C LEU A 79 -26.04 -36.98 -1.35
N ALA A 80 -26.58 -38.14 -1.00
CA ALA A 80 -27.36 -38.99 -1.91
C ALA A 80 -28.68 -38.36 -2.36
N SER A 81 -29.07 -37.25 -1.73
CA SER A 81 -30.30 -36.50 -1.97
C SER A 81 -30.05 -35.03 -2.32
N LEU A 82 -28.77 -34.64 -2.48
CA LEU A 82 -28.39 -33.26 -2.76
C LEU A 82 -28.92 -32.83 -4.13
N LYS A 83 -29.53 -31.65 -4.17
CA LYS A 83 -29.82 -30.88 -5.38
C LYS A 83 -29.34 -29.46 -5.19
N VAL A 84 -28.72 -28.88 -6.21
CA VAL A 84 -28.26 -27.49 -6.18
C VAL A 84 -28.69 -26.80 -7.47
N SER A 85 -29.30 -25.62 -7.36
CA SER A 85 -29.70 -24.82 -8.51
C SER A 85 -29.17 -23.38 -8.43
N LEU A 86 -28.66 -22.88 -9.54
CA LEU A 86 -28.18 -21.52 -9.73
C LEU A 86 -29.15 -20.80 -10.68
N GLY A 87 -29.92 -19.83 -10.17
CA GLY A 87 -30.96 -19.14 -10.96
C GLY A 87 -32.00 -20.11 -11.56
N GLY A 88 -32.31 -21.21 -10.85
CA GLY A 88 -33.21 -22.27 -11.33
C GLY A 88 -32.58 -23.31 -12.27
N LYS A 89 -31.33 -23.13 -12.72
CA LYS A 89 -30.59 -24.14 -13.50
C LYS A 89 -29.91 -25.14 -12.55
N ASP A 90 -30.09 -26.44 -12.78
CA ASP A 90 -29.39 -27.49 -12.02
C ASP A 90 -27.86 -27.38 -12.22
N VAL A 91 -27.14 -27.30 -11.10
CA VAL A 91 -25.68 -27.27 -10.99
C VAL A 91 -25.16 -28.30 -9.99
N THR A 92 -25.98 -29.29 -9.62
CA THR A 92 -25.64 -30.32 -8.61
C THR A 92 -24.33 -31.03 -8.93
N SER A 93 -24.06 -31.31 -10.21
CA SER A 93 -22.83 -31.98 -10.68
C SER A 93 -21.54 -31.18 -10.49
N ALA A 94 -21.61 -29.87 -10.18
CA ALA A 94 -20.44 -29.08 -9.82
C ALA A 94 -19.90 -29.44 -8.42
N PHE A 95 -20.74 -29.99 -7.54
CA PHE A 95 -20.41 -30.26 -6.14
C PHE A 95 -20.00 -31.71 -5.93
N ALA A 96 -18.88 -31.91 -5.24
CA ALA A 96 -18.41 -33.23 -4.83
C ALA A 96 -17.68 -33.16 -3.48
N PRO A 97 -17.69 -34.26 -2.70
CA PRO A 97 -16.90 -34.35 -1.49
C PRO A 97 -15.40 -34.35 -1.82
N ARG A 98 -14.60 -33.79 -0.92
CA ARG A 98 -13.13 -33.71 -1.01
C ARG A 98 -12.49 -34.60 0.06
N ASP A 99 -11.18 -34.81 -0.05
CA ASP A 99 -10.43 -35.71 0.84
C ASP A 99 -10.38 -35.22 2.29
N ASP A 100 -10.52 -33.90 2.51
CA ASP A 100 -10.67 -33.27 3.82
C ASP A 100 -12.11 -33.38 4.41
N GLY A 101 -13.04 -33.99 3.66
CA GLY A 101 -14.43 -34.18 4.03
C GLY A 101 -15.38 -33.04 3.64
N ARG A 102 -14.87 -31.90 3.13
CA ARG A 102 -15.69 -30.75 2.69
C ARG A 102 -16.45 -31.09 1.41
N VAL A 103 -17.59 -30.45 1.18
CA VAL A 103 -18.35 -30.57 -0.08
C VAL A 103 -18.19 -29.27 -0.85
N LEU A 104 -17.29 -29.28 -1.83
CA LEU A 104 -16.97 -28.09 -2.62
C LEU A 104 -17.51 -28.21 -4.04
N GLY A 105 -17.94 -27.10 -4.61
CA GLY A 105 -18.27 -26.95 -6.01
C GLY A 105 -17.75 -25.65 -6.59
N PHE A 106 -17.28 -25.71 -7.83
CA PHE A 106 -16.81 -24.55 -8.57
C PHE A 106 -17.91 -24.11 -9.54
N LEU A 107 -18.46 -22.92 -9.32
CA LEU A 107 -19.49 -22.33 -10.16
C LEU A 107 -18.84 -21.40 -11.18
N THR A 108 -19.34 -21.43 -12.41
CA THR A 108 -18.85 -20.58 -13.50
C THR A 108 -19.99 -19.95 -14.28
N GLY A 109 -19.70 -18.81 -14.91
CA GLY A 109 -20.67 -18.09 -15.75
C GLY A 109 -21.79 -17.39 -14.97
N LEU A 110 -21.51 -16.93 -13.74
CA LEU A 110 -22.38 -16.07 -12.95
C LEU A 110 -22.69 -14.78 -13.73
N ALA A 111 -23.96 -14.40 -13.80
CA ALA A 111 -24.36 -13.15 -14.43
C ALA A 111 -23.88 -11.95 -13.59
N ASN A 112 -23.49 -10.84 -14.24
CA ASN A 112 -23.21 -9.59 -13.52
C ASN A 112 -24.47 -9.15 -12.75
N GLY A 113 -24.31 -8.79 -11.48
CA GLY A 113 -25.41 -8.56 -10.55
C GLY A 113 -25.75 -9.80 -9.71
N ALA A 114 -27.00 -9.90 -9.27
CA ALA A 114 -27.43 -10.93 -8.32
C ALA A 114 -27.70 -12.29 -9.00
N ASN A 115 -27.17 -13.34 -8.38
CA ASN A 115 -27.38 -14.75 -8.71
C ASN A 115 -27.88 -15.45 -7.45
N LEU A 116 -28.97 -16.23 -7.54
CA LEU A 116 -29.46 -17.01 -6.40
C LEU A 116 -28.95 -18.44 -6.50
N LEU A 117 -28.21 -18.89 -5.50
CA LEU A 117 -27.80 -20.29 -5.35
C LEU A 117 -28.66 -20.94 -4.28
N GLU A 118 -29.32 -22.03 -4.61
CA GLU A 118 -30.18 -22.80 -3.71
C GLU A 118 -29.66 -24.24 -3.61
N ALA A 119 -29.62 -24.79 -2.39
CA ALA A 119 -29.28 -26.18 -2.12
C ALA A 119 -30.44 -26.85 -1.36
N GLN A 120 -30.74 -28.10 -1.70
CA GLN A 120 -31.75 -28.92 -1.05
C GLN A 120 -31.22 -30.32 -0.76
N VAL A 121 -31.62 -30.90 0.37
CA VAL A 121 -31.37 -32.32 0.72
C VAL A 121 -32.66 -33.00 1.19
N GLY A 122 -32.61 -34.31 1.36
CA GLY A 122 -33.70 -35.14 1.87
C GLY A 122 -34.25 -34.66 3.22
N GLY A 123 -35.53 -34.92 3.46
CA GLY A 123 -36.24 -34.40 4.64
C GLY A 123 -36.67 -32.93 4.51
N GLY A 124 -36.65 -32.36 3.28
CA GLY A 124 -37.21 -31.04 2.99
C GLY A 124 -36.31 -29.85 3.36
N LYS A 125 -35.11 -30.09 3.89
CA LYS A 125 -34.16 -29.03 4.25
C LYS A 125 -33.65 -28.34 2.99
N LYS A 126 -33.78 -27.01 2.96
CA LYS A 126 -33.25 -26.14 1.91
C LYS A 126 -32.40 -25.03 2.52
N ALA A 127 -31.47 -24.52 1.73
CA ALA A 127 -30.69 -23.32 2.00
C ALA A 127 -30.57 -22.48 0.72
N GLN A 128 -30.44 -21.17 0.86
CA GLN A 128 -30.21 -20.24 -0.23
C GLN A 128 -29.11 -19.24 0.12
N LEU A 129 -28.41 -18.73 -0.90
CA LEU A 129 -27.43 -17.65 -0.79
C LEU A 129 -27.52 -16.76 -2.02
N ALA A 130 -27.61 -15.45 -1.81
CA ALA A 130 -27.51 -14.45 -2.88
C ALA A 130 -26.03 -14.12 -3.14
N ILE A 131 -25.60 -14.34 -4.37
CA ILE A 131 -24.23 -14.08 -4.84
C ILE A 131 -24.26 -12.92 -5.83
N THR A 132 -23.61 -11.80 -5.51
CA THR A 132 -23.48 -10.64 -6.40
C THR A 132 -22.15 -10.69 -7.12
N ASN A 133 -22.17 -10.96 -8.43
CA ASN A 133 -20.98 -10.98 -9.28
C ASN A 133 -20.75 -9.61 -9.96
N SER A 134 -19.49 -9.25 -10.13
CA SER A 134 -19.00 -8.02 -10.77
C SER A 134 -18.12 -8.38 -11.99
N PRO A 135 -18.08 -7.55 -13.05
CA PRO A 135 -17.27 -7.86 -14.23
C PRO A 135 -15.77 -7.88 -13.92
N ARG A 136 -14.98 -8.67 -14.67
CA ARG A 136 -13.50 -8.71 -14.67
C ARG A 136 -12.83 -7.33 -14.62
N SER A 137 -13.44 -6.37 -15.31
CA SER A 137 -12.95 -4.99 -15.41
C SER A 137 -13.08 -4.19 -14.12
N GLY A 138 -13.81 -4.67 -13.11
CA GLY A 138 -14.31 -3.86 -12.00
C GLY A 138 -15.35 -2.81 -12.46
N PRO A 139 -15.77 -1.89 -11.57
CA PRO A 139 -15.41 -1.81 -10.15
C PRO A 139 -16.29 -2.69 -9.25
N VAL A 140 -15.75 -3.11 -8.10
CA VAL A 140 -16.48 -3.89 -7.06
C VAL A 140 -16.86 -3.04 -5.85
N LEU A 141 -15.98 -2.12 -5.44
CA LEU A 141 -16.08 -1.28 -4.24
C LEU A 141 -15.76 0.19 -4.53
N SER A 142 -14.82 0.50 -5.44
CA SER A 142 -14.28 1.85 -5.64
C SER A 142 -15.26 2.84 -6.28
N GLY A 143 -16.42 2.40 -6.78
CA GLY A 143 -17.28 3.22 -7.62
C GLY A 143 -16.64 3.51 -8.98
N GLU A 144 -17.17 4.50 -9.72
CA GLU A 144 -16.81 4.72 -11.13
C GLU A 144 -15.31 4.90 -11.36
N GLN A 145 -14.75 4.10 -12.27
CA GLN A 145 -13.36 4.16 -12.67
C GLN A 145 -13.08 5.35 -13.58
N VAL A 146 -11.94 6.00 -13.36
CA VAL A 146 -11.47 7.20 -14.08
C VAL A 146 -11.53 7.06 -15.62
N LYS A 147 -11.88 8.16 -16.30
CA LYS A 147 -12.02 8.28 -17.76
C LYS A 147 -11.43 9.63 -18.25
N PRO A 148 -10.86 9.71 -19.46
CA PRO A 148 -10.53 8.59 -20.35
C PRO A 148 -9.42 7.69 -19.76
N PHE A 149 -9.36 6.45 -20.24
CA PHE A 149 -8.29 5.49 -19.96
C PHE A 149 -8.05 4.67 -21.23
N TYR A 150 -6.79 4.51 -21.64
CA TYR A 150 -6.43 3.92 -22.94
C TYR A 150 -5.87 2.51 -22.78
N CYS A 151 -6.50 1.52 -23.42
CA CYS A 151 -6.11 0.11 -23.33
C CYS A 151 -4.86 -0.22 -24.17
N ALA A 152 -4.07 -1.17 -23.69
CA ALA A 152 -2.90 -1.68 -24.42
C ALA A 152 -3.35 -2.72 -25.45
N GLN A 153 -2.76 -2.67 -26.65
CA GLN A 153 -3.07 -3.58 -27.74
C GLN A 153 -2.04 -4.74 -27.81
N PRO A 154 -2.34 -5.85 -28.51
CA PRO A 154 -1.36 -6.94 -28.73
C PRO A 154 -0.03 -6.47 -29.33
N THR A 155 -0.09 -5.47 -30.22
CA THR A 155 1.08 -4.78 -30.77
C THR A 155 1.22 -3.38 -30.18
N PRO A 156 2.45 -2.83 -30.03
CA PRO A 156 2.62 -1.48 -29.50
C PRO A 156 1.98 -0.43 -30.43
N GLN A 157 1.39 0.62 -29.85
CA GLN A 157 0.70 1.67 -30.59
C GLN A 157 1.43 3.02 -30.40
N PRO A 158 1.87 3.71 -31.45
CA PRO A 158 2.45 5.04 -31.33
C PRO A 158 1.38 6.08 -30.92
N VAL A 159 1.82 7.25 -30.48
CA VAL A 159 0.93 8.39 -30.20
C VAL A 159 0.13 8.77 -31.44
N ASN A 160 -1.18 9.02 -31.27
CA ASN A 160 -2.07 9.38 -32.37
C ASN A 160 -3.10 10.44 -31.91
N GLY A 161 -2.85 11.70 -32.27
CA GLY A 161 -3.67 12.83 -31.82
C GLY A 161 -3.68 12.92 -30.29
N ASN A 162 -4.86 12.78 -29.70
CA ASN A 162 -5.05 12.80 -28.24
C ASN A 162 -4.88 11.42 -27.56
N THR A 163 -4.66 10.35 -28.34
CA THR A 163 -4.40 9.00 -27.82
C THR A 163 -2.90 8.85 -27.52
N PRO A 164 -2.51 8.47 -26.29
CA PRO A 164 -1.11 8.26 -25.91
C PRO A 164 -0.53 7.02 -26.60
N ALA A 165 0.79 7.01 -26.75
CA ALA A 165 1.52 5.80 -27.09
C ALA A 165 1.31 4.72 -26.00
N THR A 166 1.08 3.46 -26.38
CA THR A 166 0.95 2.32 -25.47
C THR A 166 1.94 1.21 -25.83
N PRO A 167 2.63 0.59 -24.84
CA PRO A 167 3.37 -0.64 -25.10
C PRO A 167 2.41 -1.78 -25.48
N ALA A 168 2.95 -2.89 -25.99
CA ALA A 168 2.17 -4.10 -26.17
C ALA A 168 1.63 -4.61 -24.81
N SER A 169 0.40 -5.11 -24.81
CA SER A 169 -0.21 -5.79 -23.66
C SER A 169 0.55 -7.06 -23.26
N GLY A 170 1.26 -7.68 -24.20
CA GLY A 170 1.91 -8.97 -24.03
C GLY A 170 0.93 -10.15 -24.05
N LEU A 171 -0.27 -9.93 -24.58
CA LEU A 171 -1.35 -10.89 -24.86
C LEU A 171 -1.69 -10.81 -26.36
N SER A 172 -2.22 -11.90 -26.93
CA SER A 172 -2.61 -11.96 -28.35
C SER A 172 -4.00 -11.34 -28.63
N GLY A 173 -4.89 -11.33 -27.62
CA GLY A 173 -6.26 -10.80 -27.76
C GLY A 173 -6.37 -9.28 -27.74
N THR A 174 -7.26 -8.73 -28.58
CA THR A 174 -7.65 -7.32 -28.56
C THR A 174 -8.46 -6.99 -27.28
N PRO A 175 -8.20 -5.87 -26.58
CA PRO A 175 -8.98 -5.45 -25.43
C PRO A 175 -10.42 -5.06 -25.79
N ASP A 176 -11.35 -5.32 -24.86
CA ASP A 176 -12.70 -4.75 -24.88
C ASP A 176 -12.71 -3.25 -24.50
N ALA A 177 -13.90 -2.64 -24.48
CA ALA A 177 -14.09 -1.23 -24.13
C ALA A 177 -13.72 -0.86 -22.68
N ASN A 178 -13.52 -1.86 -21.81
CA ASN A 178 -13.08 -1.71 -20.42
C ASN A 178 -11.65 -2.22 -20.20
N CYS A 179 -10.87 -2.41 -21.29
CA CYS A 179 -9.51 -2.94 -21.29
C CYS A 179 -9.38 -4.38 -20.78
N SER A 180 -10.44 -5.18 -20.82
CA SER A 180 -10.37 -6.62 -20.55
C SER A 180 -9.80 -7.36 -21.75
N ILE A 181 -8.78 -8.20 -21.52
CA ILE A 181 -8.19 -9.13 -22.49
C ILE A 181 -8.23 -10.53 -21.86
N ALA A 182 -8.50 -11.55 -22.67
CA ALA A 182 -8.50 -12.94 -22.21
C ALA A 182 -7.14 -13.37 -21.64
N THR A 183 -7.17 -14.23 -20.63
CA THR A 183 -5.99 -14.77 -19.96
C THR A 183 -5.25 -15.78 -20.85
N GLU A 184 -3.93 -15.68 -20.90
CA GLU A 184 -3.02 -16.60 -21.58
C GLU A 184 -1.92 -17.05 -20.62
N TYR A 185 -1.28 -18.20 -20.87
CA TYR A 185 -0.09 -18.58 -20.13
C TYR A 185 1.04 -19.07 -21.04
N LYS A 186 2.28 -18.89 -20.58
CA LYS A 186 3.49 -19.41 -21.18
C LYS A 186 4.23 -20.27 -20.15
N LEU A 187 4.89 -21.33 -20.59
CA LEU A 187 5.75 -22.13 -19.73
C LEU A 187 7.21 -21.74 -19.91
N TYR A 188 7.93 -21.71 -18.79
CA TYR A 188 9.38 -21.51 -18.73
C TYR A 188 10.00 -22.61 -17.86
N TYR A 189 11.26 -22.96 -18.10
CA TYR A 189 12.02 -23.80 -17.18
C TYR A 189 13.24 -23.06 -16.65
N ARG A 190 13.56 -23.30 -15.38
CA ARG A 190 14.80 -22.86 -14.74
C ARG A 190 15.94 -23.76 -15.20
N THR A 191 17.03 -23.17 -15.66
CA THR A 191 18.25 -23.92 -16.04
C THR A 191 19.07 -24.33 -14.81
N SER A 192 19.97 -25.31 -14.95
CA SER A 192 20.98 -25.65 -13.94
C SER A 192 22.09 -24.61 -13.82
N ALA A 193 22.18 -23.65 -14.74
CA ALA A 193 23.12 -22.55 -14.67
C ALA A 193 22.78 -21.62 -13.47
N PRO A 194 23.79 -21.06 -12.78
CA PRO A 194 23.55 -20.02 -11.80
C PRO A 194 22.95 -18.80 -12.49
N CYS A 195 21.94 -18.17 -11.86
CA CYS A 195 21.57 -16.80 -12.20
C CYS A 195 22.68 -15.91 -11.63
N SER A 196 23.76 -15.71 -12.38
CA SER A 196 24.70 -14.62 -12.08
C SER A 196 23.90 -13.33 -11.99
N ASN A 197 24.22 -12.47 -11.01
CA ASN A 197 23.43 -11.29 -10.61
C ASN A 197 23.12 -10.37 -11.79
N SER A 198 22.07 -10.70 -12.53
CA SER A 198 21.62 -9.93 -13.66
C SER A 198 20.74 -8.83 -13.11
N GLY A 199 21.26 -7.60 -13.10
CA GLY A 199 20.44 -6.38 -13.12
C GLY A 199 19.61 -6.25 -14.41
N SER A 200 19.17 -7.38 -14.96
CA SER A 200 18.30 -7.51 -16.11
C SER A 200 16.86 -7.39 -15.62
N THR A 201 16.33 -6.19 -15.73
CA THR A 201 14.89 -5.91 -15.72
C THR A 201 14.17 -6.50 -16.94
N ALA A 202 14.89 -7.13 -17.88
CA ALA A 202 14.29 -7.88 -18.96
C ALA A 202 13.83 -9.27 -18.48
N MET A 203 12.55 -9.54 -18.71
CA MET A 203 11.96 -10.86 -18.71
C MET A 203 12.64 -11.78 -19.75
N PRO A 204 12.43 -13.10 -19.71
CA PRO A 204 12.52 -13.94 -20.91
C PRO A 204 11.39 -13.67 -21.94
N ASP A 205 10.56 -12.63 -21.72
CA ASP A 205 9.50 -12.10 -22.58
C ASP A 205 9.94 -10.73 -23.18
N PRO A 206 10.25 -10.64 -24.48
CA PRO A 206 11.22 -9.69 -25.03
C PRO A 206 10.78 -8.22 -25.20
N VAL A 207 9.73 -7.75 -24.51
CA VAL A 207 8.92 -6.59 -24.95
C VAL A 207 8.81 -5.45 -23.91
N TRP A 208 9.76 -5.28 -22.98
CA TRP A 208 9.72 -4.12 -22.05
C TRP A 208 10.98 -3.27 -22.06
N ALA A 209 10.89 -2.14 -22.76
CA ALA A 209 11.66 -0.95 -22.47
C ALA A 209 10.68 0.14 -21.98
N PRO A 210 11.07 1.03 -21.05
CA PRO A 210 10.25 2.18 -20.68
C PRO A 210 9.97 3.07 -21.91
N GLN A 211 8.69 3.22 -22.28
CA GLN A 211 8.27 3.96 -23.47
C GLN A 211 7.55 5.26 -23.11
N SER A 212 8.02 6.35 -23.71
CA SER A 212 7.37 7.67 -23.64
C SER A 212 5.95 7.59 -24.17
N HIS A 213 5.01 8.26 -23.49
CA HIS A 213 3.62 8.37 -23.90
C HIS A 213 3.43 9.24 -25.16
N ASN A 214 4.45 9.99 -25.57
CA ASN A 214 4.46 10.82 -26.79
C ASN A 214 5.30 10.20 -27.92
N SER A 215 5.62 8.89 -27.86
CA SER A 215 6.46 8.24 -28.88
C SER A 215 5.72 8.07 -30.21
N THR A 216 6.20 8.72 -31.27
CA THR A 216 5.65 8.61 -32.64
C THR A 216 6.13 7.36 -33.37
N SER A 217 7.23 6.77 -32.92
CA SER A 217 7.66 5.43 -33.29
C SER A 217 7.74 4.57 -32.04
N ILE A 218 7.30 3.32 -32.13
CA ILE A 218 7.59 2.31 -31.11
C ILE A 218 8.21 1.12 -31.84
N PRO A 219 9.45 0.73 -31.52
CA PRO A 219 10.04 -0.44 -32.14
C PRO A 219 9.25 -1.68 -31.73
N ALA A 220 8.88 -2.50 -32.71
CA ALA A 220 8.39 -3.85 -32.51
C ALA A 220 9.55 -4.74 -32.02
N GLN A 221 9.97 -4.54 -30.77
CA GLN A 221 11.08 -5.29 -30.19
C GLN A 221 10.69 -6.75 -30.05
N PRO A 222 11.54 -7.62 -30.60
CA PRO A 222 12.20 -8.54 -29.69
C PRO A 222 13.72 -8.59 -29.89
N THR A 223 14.47 -8.11 -28.91
CA THR A 223 15.77 -8.71 -28.58
C THR A 223 15.78 -9.15 -27.13
N GLN A 224 15.81 -10.46 -26.96
CA GLN A 224 15.93 -11.16 -25.70
C GLN A 224 17.27 -10.78 -25.04
N ALA A 225 17.25 -9.93 -24.01
CA ALA A 225 18.33 -9.94 -23.03
C ALA A 225 18.20 -11.25 -22.24
N ALA A 226 18.83 -12.30 -22.76
CA ALA A 226 18.73 -13.64 -22.22
C ALA A 226 19.33 -13.65 -20.81
N THR A 227 18.47 -13.73 -19.79
CA THR A 227 18.93 -14.33 -18.53
C THR A 227 19.17 -15.81 -18.85
N ALA A 228 20.39 -16.30 -18.61
CA ALA A 228 20.69 -17.74 -18.74
C ALA A 228 19.91 -18.61 -17.73
N CYS A 229 19.14 -17.95 -16.86
CA CYS A 229 18.42 -18.41 -15.67
C CYS A 229 17.10 -19.13 -16.02
N PHE A 230 16.25 -18.53 -16.87
CA PHE A 230 14.97 -19.09 -17.31
C PHE A 230 14.83 -19.07 -18.83
N LYS A 231 14.40 -20.19 -19.41
CA LYS A 231 14.18 -20.37 -20.87
C LYS A 231 12.73 -20.77 -21.15
N PRO A 232 12.14 -20.43 -22.31
CA PRO A 232 10.84 -20.96 -22.72
C PRO A 232 10.82 -22.49 -22.70
N TYR A 233 9.67 -23.07 -22.36
CA TYR A 233 9.47 -24.51 -22.27
C TYR A 233 8.29 -24.95 -23.13
N ASP A 234 8.50 -25.96 -23.97
CA ASP A 234 7.45 -26.66 -24.72
C ASP A 234 7.30 -28.07 -24.11
N PRO A 235 6.12 -28.40 -23.52
CA PRO A 235 5.91 -29.70 -22.89
C PRO A 235 5.75 -30.85 -23.90
N SER A 236 5.63 -30.56 -25.20
CA SER A 236 5.64 -31.57 -26.27
C SER A 236 7.06 -31.90 -26.77
N ALA A 237 8.05 -31.07 -26.43
CA ALA A 237 9.45 -31.29 -26.79
C ALA A 237 10.16 -32.22 -25.79
N PRO A 238 11.27 -32.89 -26.18
CA PRO A 238 12.08 -33.66 -25.25
C PRO A 238 12.55 -32.81 -24.04
N LYS A 239 12.50 -33.41 -22.85
CA LYS A 239 12.89 -32.73 -21.61
C LYS A 239 14.32 -32.15 -21.70
N PRO A 240 14.52 -30.83 -21.47
CA PRO A 240 15.84 -30.21 -21.51
C PRO A 240 16.83 -30.85 -20.52
N ALA A 241 18.03 -31.17 -21.00
CA ALA A 241 19.08 -31.78 -20.18
C ALA A 241 19.66 -30.82 -19.12
N ASP A 242 19.52 -29.51 -19.31
CA ASP A 242 19.91 -28.47 -18.36
C ASP A 242 18.74 -28.00 -17.46
N MET A 243 17.63 -28.72 -17.38
CA MET A 243 16.51 -28.37 -16.49
C MET A 243 16.88 -28.59 -15.01
N ALA A 244 16.69 -27.56 -14.19
CA ALA A 244 16.88 -27.64 -12.74
C ALA A 244 15.68 -28.29 -12.01
N LYS A 245 15.91 -28.67 -10.76
CA LYS A 245 14.88 -29.04 -9.79
C LYS A 245 14.55 -27.85 -8.87
N ALA A 246 13.33 -27.84 -8.34
CA ALA A 246 12.93 -27.01 -7.22
C ALA A 246 12.53 -27.92 -6.05
N THR A 247 12.83 -27.47 -4.83
CA THR A 247 12.35 -28.09 -3.59
C THR A 247 11.52 -27.05 -2.86
N THR A 248 10.23 -27.32 -2.68
CA THR A 248 9.34 -26.42 -1.94
C THR A 248 9.71 -26.35 -0.47
N ASP A 249 9.22 -25.35 0.27
CA ASP A 249 9.37 -25.29 1.73
C ASP A 249 8.69 -26.45 2.47
N ALA A 250 7.70 -27.10 1.83
CA ALA A 250 7.10 -28.36 2.27
C ALA A 250 7.95 -29.61 1.91
N GLY A 251 9.15 -29.45 1.33
CA GLY A 251 10.05 -30.54 0.98
C GLY A 251 9.68 -31.31 -0.31
N VAL A 252 8.74 -30.80 -1.11
CA VAL A 252 8.33 -31.45 -2.36
C VAL A 252 9.33 -31.13 -3.46
N GLU A 253 9.97 -32.14 -4.03
CA GLU A 253 10.81 -31.97 -5.23
C GLU A 253 9.96 -32.03 -6.51
N VAL A 254 10.12 -31.03 -7.38
CA VAL A 254 9.52 -30.96 -8.71
C VAL A 254 10.55 -30.57 -9.76
N ASP A 255 10.27 -30.88 -11.03
CA ASP A 255 10.96 -30.22 -12.14
C ASP A 255 10.68 -28.72 -12.07
N TYR A 256 11.70 -27.87 -12.21
CA TYR A 256 11.53 -26.43 -12.06
C TYR A 256 11.00 -25.79 -13.35
N ILE A 257 9.75 -26.13 -13.66
CA ILE A 257 8.91 -25.54 -14.68
C ILE A 257 8.00 -24.50 -14.01
N VAL A 258 7.88 -23.32 -14.61
CA VAL A 258 7.06 -22.20 -14.14
C VAL A 258 5.99 -21.91 -15.18
N ARG A 259 4.72 -21.94 -14.77
CA ARG A 259 3.62 -21.34 -15.52
C ARG A 259 3.62 -19.85 -15.22
N VAL A 260 3.77 -19.03 -16.25
CA VAL A 260 3.54 -17.58 -16.18
C VAL A 260 2.23 -17.30 -16.89
N GLU A 261 1.20 -17.02 -16.10
CA GLU A 261 -0.10 -16.58 -16.57
C GLU A 261 -0.13 -15.05 -16.64
N ARG A 262 -0.72 -14.52 -17.71
CA ARG A 262 -0.99 -13.10 -17.90
C ARG A 262 -2.45 -12.93 -18.28
N GLY A 263 -3.07 -11.90 -17.73
CA GLY A 263 -4.43 -11.52 -18.10
C GLY A 263 -4.69 -10.07 -17.71
N THR A 264 -5.96 -9.72 -17.63
CA THR A 264 -6.39 -8.40 -17.13
C THR A 264 -7.36 -8.55 -15.97
N MET A 265 -7.21 -7.72 -14.95
CA MET A 265 -8.11 -7.67 -13.79
C MET A 265 -8.18 -6.24 -13.28
N ASN A 266 -9.40 -5.72 -13.08
CA ASN A 266 -9.67 -4.33 -12.71
C ASN A 266 -8.99 -3.28 -13.63
N ARG A 267 -9.07 -3.50 -14.96
CA ARG A 267 -8.33 -2.81 -16.04
C ARG A 267 -6.81 -2.96 -16.05
N GLY A 268 -6.18 -3.40 -14.96
CA GLY A 268 -4.74 -3.65 -14.92
C GLY A 268 -4.36 -4.92 -15.66
N ILE A 269 -3.17 -4.94 -16.27
CA ILE A 269 -2.56 -6.20 -16.73
C ILE A 269 -1.89 -6.83 -15.50
N TYR A 270 -2.10 -8.12 -15.30
CA TYR A 270 -1.46 -8.88 -14.23
C TYR A 270 -0.51 -9.95 -14.79
N ASP A 271 0.50 -10.30 -13.99
CA ASP A 271 1.29 -11.51 -14.16
C ASP A 271 1.14 -12.36 -12.89
N ILE A 272 0.91 -13.66 -13.05
CA ILE A 272 0.97 -14.69 -12.01
C ILE A 272 2.04 -15.70 -12.42
N ALA A 273 2.94 -16.07 -11.51
CA ALA A 273 3.92 -17.14 -11.75
C ALA A 273 3.94 -18.18 -10.63
N VAL A 274 3.96 -19.46 -11.00
CA VAL A 274 3.90 -20.60 -10.06
C VAL A 274 4.61 -21.83 -10.65
N LEU A 275 5.17 -22.69 -9.77
CA LEU A 275 5.66 -24.02 -10.16
C LEU A 275 4.52 -24.84 -10.81
N PHE A 276 4.80 -25.51 -11.92
CA PHE A 276 3.76 -26.17 -12.73
C PHE A 276 4.23 -27.50 -13.33
N ASP A 277 3.47 -28.57 -13.11
CA ASP A 277 3.60 -29.86 -13.77
C ASP A 277 2.64 -29.92 -14.98
N PRO A 278 3.13 -29.89 -16.23
CA PRO A 278 2.29 -29.94 -17.42
C PRO A 278 1.65 -31.31 -17.67
N ALA A 279 2.10 -32.37 -16.98
CA ALA A 279 1.49 -33.69 -17.08
C ALA A 279 0.25 -33.84 -16.16
N GLN A 280 -0.06 -32.83 -15.34
CA GLN A 280 -1.20 -32.81 -14.44
C GLN A 280 -2.17 -31.67 -14.81
N PRO A 281 -3.49 -31.87 -14.70
CA PRO A 281 -4.43 -30.76 -14.73
C PRO A 281 -4.25 -29.85 -13.51
N TRP A 282 -4.85 -28.66 -13.55
CA TRP A 282 -5.00 -27.78 -12.39
C TRP A 282 -6.36 -27.08 -12.50
N ASN A 283 -7.09 -27.02 -11.39
CA ASN A 283 -8.24 -26.16 -11.16
C ASN A 283 -8.41 -25.91 -9.65
N ALA A 284 -9.34 -25.04 -9.25
CA ALA A 284 -9.62 -24.71 -7.85
C ALA A 284 -9.82 -25.91 -6.91
N LEU A 285 -10.31 -27.05 -7.43
CA LEU A 285 -10.67 -28.24 -6.68
C LEU A 285 -9.58 -29.33 -6.71
N ALA A 286 -8.53 -29.13 -7.49
CA ALA A 286 -7.37 -30.01 -7.59
C ALA A 286 -6.06 -29.20 -7.76
N PRO A 287 -5.56 -28.56 -6.70
CA PRO A 287 -4.30 -27.83 -6.74
C PRO A 287 -3.11 -28.78 -6.94
N GLN A 288 -2.11 -28.36 -7.73
CA GLN A 288 -0.90 -29.16 -7.91
C GLN A 288 0.04 -29.07 -6.70
N ARG A 289 0.66 -30.19 -6.32
CA ARG A 289 1.62 -30.34 -5.20
C ARG A 289 2.85 -29.42 -5.23
N GLY A 290 3.13 -28.76 -6.36
CA GLY A 290 4.19 -27.77 -6.49
C GLY A 290 3.86 -26.45 -5.81
N TRP A 291 2.57 -26.17 -5.55
CA TRP A 291 2.11 -25.02 -4.80
C TRP A 291 1.76 -25.42 -3.36
N ASN A 292 2.26 -24.65 -2.40
CA ASN A 292 2.05 -24.88 -0.96
C ASN A 292 0.83 -24.12 -0.39
N GLY A 293 -0.03 -23.59 -1.27
CA GLY A 293 -1.19 -22.76 -0.92
C GLY A 293 -0.86 -21.31 -0.57
N LYS A 294 0.42 -20.89 -0.59
CA LYS A 294 0.82 -19.54 -0.18
C LYS A 294 0.84 -18.59 -1.38
N LEU A 295 0.31 -17.39 -1.18
CA LEU A 295 0.36 -16.29 -2.14
C LEU A 295 1.41 -15.27 -1.71
N TYR A 296 2.27 -14.86 -2.64
CA TYR A 296 3.18 -13.73 -2.49
C TYR A 296 2.77 -12.61 -3.44
N PHE A 297 2.25 -11.50 -2.90
CA PHE A 297 1.79 -10.36 -3.69
C PHE A 297 2.86 -9.27 -3.75
N SER A 298 3.27 -8.86 -4.95
CA SER A 298 4.27 -7.80 -5.14
C SER A 298 3.61 -6.47 -5.53
N PHE A 299 3.93 -5.41 -4.79
CA PHE A 299 3.43 -4.05 -5.04
C PHE A 299 4.50 -3.11 -5.59
N GLY A 300 4.19 -2.42 -6.70
CA GLY A 300 5.07 -1.45 -7.33
C GLY A 300 5.21 -0.12 -6.59
N ALA A 301 6.42 0.44 -6.67
CA ALA A 301 6.86 1.67 -6.00
C ALA A 301 6.38 2.98 -6.66
N SER A 302 6.91 4.12 -6.19
CA SER A 302 6.61 5.50 -6.63
C SER A 302 5.15 5.96 -6.39
N THR A 303 4.68 7.01 -7.05
CA THR A 303 3.27 7.38 -7.18
C THR A 303 3.04 8.10 -8.52
N GLY A 304 1.88 7.92 -9.16
CA GLY A 304 1.57 8.53 -10.46
C GLY A 304 0.10 8.34 -10.87
N GLN A 305 -0.35 9.10 -11.88
CA GLN A 305 -1.74 9.13 -12.36
C GLN A 305 -1.90 8.90 -13.89
N PRO A 306 -1.16 7.96 -14.52
CA PRO A 306 -1.20 7.76 -15.97
C PRO A 306 -2.52 7.16 -16.47
N ARG A 307 -3.06 7.72 -17.55
CA ARG A 307 -4.36 7.37 -18.13
C ARG A 307 -4.27 6.22 -19.15
N ARG A 308 -3.34 5.27 -18.98
CA ARG A 308 -3.10 4.17 -19.94
C ARG A 308 -2.78 2.85 -19.26
N GLN A 309 -3.26 1.76 -19.86
CA GLN A 309 -2.95 0.40 -19.46
C GLN A 309 -1.49 0.08 -19.80
N VAL A 310 -0.79 -0.53 -18.85
CA VAL A 310 0.59 -1.00 -18.99
C VAL A 310 0.74 -2.32 -18.24
N ARG A 311 1.86 -3.01 -18.44
CA ARG A 311 2.23 -4.22 -17.69
C ARG A 311 2.79 -3.86 -16.29
N PRO A 312 2.77 -4.79 -15.33
CA PRO A 312 3.39 -4.59 -14.01
C PRO A 312 4.86 -4.17 -14.10
N ALA A 313 5.30 -3.36 -13.14
CA ALA A 313 6.67 -2.83 -13.08
C ALA A 313 7.68 -3.81 -12.45
N THR A 314 7.23 -4.67 -11.54
CA THR A 314 8.06 -5.78 -11.01
C THR A 314 8.15 -6.90 -12.04
N THR A 315 9.27 -7.63 -12.09
CA THR A 315 9.39 -8.84 -12.92
C THR A 315 9.30 -10.09 -12.05
N TRP A 316 8.55 -11.11 -12.49
CA TRP A 316 8.43 -12.37 -11.73
C TRP A 316 9.78 -13.10 -11.59
N VAL A 317 10.73 -12.90 -12.51
CA VAL A 317 12.08 -13.50 -12.44
C VAL A 317 12.91 -12.99 -11.27
N SER A 318 12.63 -11.79 -10.73
CA SER A 318 13.27 -11.33 -9.50
C SER A 318 12.76 -12.04 -8.24
N LEU A 319 11.79 -12.95 -8.39
CA LEU A 319 11.13 -13.72 -7.33
C LEU A 319 11.41 -15.25 -7.44
N ASP A 320 12.52 -15.66 -8.08
CA ASP A 320 12.97 -17.09 -8.17
C ASP A 320 12.90 -17.79 -6.81
N GLU A 321 13.35 -17.14 -5.74
CA GLU A 321 13.39 -17.76 -4.42
C GLU A 321 11.99 -18.02 -3.84
N GLN A 322 11.02 -17.14 -4.08
CA GLN A 322 9.62 -17.35 -3.69
C GLN A 322 9.02 -18.52 -4.48
N ILE A 323 9.17 -18.50 -5.81
CA ILE A 323 8.61 -19.52 -6.71
C ILE A 323 9.20 -20.89 -6.39
N ARG A 324 10.53 -20.99 -6.23
CA ARG A 324 11.24 -22.23 -5.88
C ARG A 324 10.72 -22.88 -4.59
N ARG A 325 10.35 -22.06 -3.61
CA ARG A 325 9.78 -22.50 -2.32
C ARG A 325 8.33 -22.97 -2.43
N GLY A 326 7.70 -22.85 -3.59
CA GLY A 326 6.33 -23.27 -3.85
C GLY A 326 5.28 -22.20 -3.60
N TYR A 327 5.67 -20.92 -3.45
CA TYR A 327 4.72 -19.80 -3.47
C TYR A 327 4.21 -19.56 -4.90
N LEU A 328 2.94 -19.18 -5.02
CA LEU A 328 2.42 -18.51 -6.20
C LEU A 328 2.71 -17.02 -6.04
N VAL A 329 3.38 -16.39 -7.02
CA VAL A 329 3.64 -14.94 -7.01
C VAL A 329 2.63 -14.23 -7.91
N ALA A 330 2.10 -13.10 -7.45
CA ALA A 330 1.15 -12.28 -8.21
C ALA A 330 1.51 -10.79 -8.18
N MET A 331 1.20 -10.09 -9.26
CA MET A 331 1.39 -8.65 -9.42
C MET A 331 0.43 -8.09 -10.48
N ASN A 332 -0.05 -6.86 -10.31
CA ASN A 332 -0.99 -6.21 -11.23
C ASN A 332 -0.62 -4.73 -11.40
N SER A 333 -0.62 -4.19 -12.61
CA SER A 333 -0.20 -2.80 -12.86
C SER A 333 -1.11 -1.75 -12.20
N MET A 334 -2.37 -2.06 -11.89
CA MET A 334 -3.24 -1.19 -11.09
C MET A 334 -2.94 -1.27 -9.58
N THR A 335 -2.02 -2.15 -9.16
CA THR A 335 -1.42 -2.18 -7.82
C THR A 335 0.02 -1.61 -7.79
N ASP A 336 0.53 -1.12 -8.92
CA ASP A 336 1.77 -0.34 -8.97
C ASP A 336 1.47 1.12 -8.70
N SER A 337 2.07 1.69 -7.65
CA SER A 337 1.77 3.07 -7.24
C SER A 337 2.16 4.09 -8.31
N ALA A 338 3.24 3.86 -9.05
CA ALA A 338 3.63 4.64 -10.24
C ALA A 338 2.54 4.75 -11.33
N ARG A 339 1.56 3.84 -11.31
CA ARG A 339 0.49 3.72 -12.31
C ARG A 339 -0.90 4.02 -11.76
N ASN A 340 -1.06 4.01 -10.43
CA ASN A 340 -2.35 4.26 -9.79
C ASN A 340 -2.15 4.87 -8.39
N SER A 341 -2.73 6.05 -8.13
CA SER A 341 -2.78 6.65 -6.80
C SER A 341 -4.10 6.44 -6.04
N ASN A 342 -5.11 5.79 -6.65
CA ASN A 342 -6.40 5.54 -6.00
C ASN A 342 -6.30 4.30 -5.09
N ARG A 343 -5.99 4.52 -3.81
CA ARG A 343 -5.72 3.46 -2.83
C ARG A 343 -6.88 2.48 -2.61
N VAL A 344 -8.13 2.94 -2.74
CA VAL A 344 -9.31 2.07 -2.68
C VAL A 344 -9.36 1.11 -3.88
N LEU A 345 -9.11 1.62 -5.09
CA LEU A 345 -9.02 0.81 -6.31
C LEU A 345 -7.84 -0.18 -6.27
N MET A 346 -6.71 0.19 -5.66
CA MET A 346 -5.57 -0.72 -5.48
C MET A 346 -5.89 -1.88 -4.53
N ALA A 347 -6.57 -1.59 -3.41
CA ALA A 347 -7.02 -2.63 -2.48
C ALA A 347 -8.06 -3.53 -3.14
N GLU A 348 -9.03 -2.96 -3.86
CA GLU A 348 -10.01 -3.72 -4.66
C GLU A 348 -9.33 -4.66 -5.66
N THR A 349 -8.33 -4.15 -6.40
CA THR A 349 -7.56 -4.96 -7.36
C THR A 349 -6.87 -6.14 -6.66
N THR A 350 -6.33 -5.93 -5.46
CA THR A 350 -5.70 -7.01 -4.68
C THR A 350 -6.72 -8.07 -4.25
N MET A 351 -7.93 -7.65 -3.87
CA MET A 351 -9.05 -8.55 -3.53
C MET A 351 -9.52 -9.37 -4.74
N MET A 352 -9.76 -8.73 -5.90
CA MET A 352 -10.12 -9.44 -7.14
C MET A 352 -9.00 -10.39 -7.62
N MET A 353 -7.73 -10.01 -7.45
CA MET A 353 -6.60 -10.89 -7.78
C MET A 353 -6.50 -12.10 -6.84
N LYS A 354 -6.82 -11.96 -5.55
CA LYS A 354 -6.88 -13.10 -4.62
C LYS A 354 -8.01 -14.06 -4.98
N GLU A 355 -9.17 -13.52 -5.36
CA GLU A 355 -10.30 -14.30 -5.85
C GLU A 355 -9.93 -15.09 -7.11
N HIS A 356 -9.42 -14.41 -8.16
CA HIS A 356 -8.94 -15.07 -9.39
C HIS A 356 -7.91 -16.17 -9.12
N VAL A 357 -6.94 -15.93 -8.23
CA VAL A 357 -5.97 -16.96 -7.81
C VAL A 357 -6.69 -18.15 -7.18
N ALA A 358 -7.66 -17.89 -6.30
CA ALA A 358 -8.34 -18.95 -5.57
C ALA A 358 -9.34 -19.74 -6.43
N ASP A 359 -9.94 -19.13 -7.45
CA ASP A 359 -10.83 -19.76 -8.42
C ASP A 359 -10.07 -20.52 -9.52
N SER A 360 -8.89 -20.03 -9.92
CA SER A 360 -8.05 -20.70 -10.93
C SER A 360 -7.17 -21.81 -10.34
N TYR A 361 -6.58 -21.59 -9.16
CA TYR A 361 -5.54 -22.45 -8.58
C TYR A 361 -5.97 -23.15 -7.28
N GLY A 362 -6.97 -22.64 -6.56
CA GLY A 362 -7.55 -23.25 -5.35
C GLY A 362 -7.32 -22.43 -4.07
N PRO A 363 -7.84 -22.88 -2.91
CA PRO A 363 -7.85 -22.07 -1.69
C PRO A 363 -6.47 -21.58 -1.24
N ILE A 364 -6.35 -20.26 -1.02
CA ILE A 364 -5.14 -19.64 -0.48
C ILE A 364 -5.05 -19.92 1.02
N ARG A 365 -3.92 -20.46 1.48
CA ARG A 365 -3.61 -20.70 2.89
C ARG A 365 -3.31 -19.40 3.64
N TYR A 366 -2.48 -18.54 3.06
CA TYR A 366 -2.25 -17.15 3.50
C TYR A 366 -1.57 -16.34 2.39
N THR A 367 -1.65 -15.02 2.53
CA THR A 367 -1.04 -14.01 1.65
C THR A 367 0.02 -13.21 2.37
N VAL A 368 1.25 -13.29 1.90
CA VAL A 368 2.33 -12.34 2.21
C VAL A 368 2.35 -11.29 1.10
N ALA A 369 2.36 -9.99 1.44
CA ALA A 369 2.68 -8.96 0.46
C ALA A 369 4.03 -8.30 0.72
N ARG A 370 4.69 -7.80 -0.34
CA ARG A 370 5.92 -7.01 -0.22
C ARG A 370 5.95 -5.82 -1.18
N GLY A 371 6.48 -4.69 -0.70
CA GLY A 371 6.74 -3.52 -1.52
C GLY A 371 7.67 -2.51 -0.84
N CYS A 372 8.46 -1.79 -1.65
CA CYS A 372 9.30 -0.68 -1.22
C CYS A 372 8.61 0.65 -1.56
N SER A 373 8.77 1.70 -0.74
CA SER A 373 8.36 3.07 -1.10
C SER A 373 6.84 3.13 -1.35
N GLY A 374 6.38 3.55 -2.54
CA GLY A 374 4.96 3.41 -2.93
C GLY A 374 4.37 2.00 -2.78
N GLY A 375 5.18 0.95 -2.92
CA GLY A 375 4.75 -0.43 -2.68
C GLY A 375 4.50 -0.70 -1.20
N SER A 376 5.26 -0.08 -0.30
CA SER A 376 5.01 -0.15 1.15
C SER A 376 3.73 0.59 1.56
N ILE A 377 3.45 1.73 0.91
CA ILE A 377 2.16 2.41 1.04
C ILE A 377 1.05 1.45 0.64
N ASN A 378 1.17 0.77 -0.51
CA ASN A 378 0.10 -0.14 -0.95
C ASN A 378 -0.07 -1.34 0.00
N SER A 379 1.01 -1.90 0.56
CA SER A 379 0.96 -2.91 1.63
C SER A 379 0.16 -2.43 2.85
N ASN A 380 0.51 -1.25 3.38
CA ASN A 380 -0.14 -0.66 4.56
C ASN A 380 -1.60 -0.25 4.28
N MET A 381 -1.87 0.27 3.08
CA MET A 381 -3.21 0.67 2.64
C MET A 381 -4.15 -0.50 2.42
N ASN A 382 -3.67 -1.65 1.94
CA ASN A 382 -4.49 -2.85 1.87
C ASN A 382 -4.97 -3.27 3.27
N ALA A 383 -4.07 -3.32 4.26
CA ALA A 383 -4.43 -3.67 5.64
C ALA A 383 -5.32 -2.61 6.34
N SER A 384 -5.16 -1.32 6.02
CA SER A 384 -5.94 -0.22 6.59
C SER A 384 -7.36 -0.11 5.97
N ILE A 385 -7.46 -0.17 4.64
CA ILE A 385 -8.70 -0.01 3.87
C ILE A 385 -9.52 -1.31 3.85
N MET A 386 -8.86 -2.47 3.84
CA MET A 386 -9.49 -3.79 3.79
C MET A 386 -8.84 -4.75 4.82
N PRO A 387 -9.19 -4.63 6.11
CA PRO A 387 -8.55 -5.39 7.18
C PRO A 387 -8.78 -6.91 7.03
N GLY A 388 -7.70 -7.69 7.11
CA GLY A 388 -7.71 -9.13 6.85
C GLY A 388 -7.60 -9.52 5.36
N LEU A 389 -7.45 -8.56 4.44
CA LEU A 389 -7.14 -8.87 3.04
C LEU A 389 -5.74 -9.46 2.87
N LEU A 390 -4.78 -9.03 3.70
CA LEU A 390 -3.41 -9.53 3.77
C LEU A 390 -3.14 -10.05 5.18
N ASP A 391 -2.64 -11.28 5.27
CA ASP A 391 -2.32 -11.92 6.56
C ASP A 391 -1.00 -11.36 7.12
N GLY A 392 -0.03 -11.07 6.24
CA GLY A 392 1.23 -10.41 6.60
C GLY A 392 1.82 -9.53 5.50
N VAL A 393 2.59 -8.52 5.91
CA VAL A 393 3.29 -7.59 5.00
C VAL A 393 4.77 -7.46 5.38
N ILE A 394 5.63 -7.48 4.36
CA ILE A 394 7.03 -7.11 4.45
C ILE A 394 7.16 -5.75 3.76
N THR A 395 7.53 -4.71 4.50
CA THR A 395 7.67 -3.35 3.94
C THR A 395 9.14 -2.99 3.87
N ASP A 396 9.60 -2.53 2.72
CA ASP A 396 10.94 -1.94 2.57
C ASP A 396 10.81 -0.42 2.43
N CYS A 397 11.83 0.32 2.86
CA CYS A 397 11.96 1.77 2.62
C CYS A 397 10.64 2.54 2.87
N THR A 398 10.04 2.25 4.03
CA THR A 398 8.60 2.30 4.27
C THR A 398 8.00 3.71 4.38
N TYR A 399 6.76 3.89 3.93
CA TYR A 399 5.90 5.03 4.26
C TYR A 399 4.53 4.55 4.80
N PRO A 400 3.86 5.30 5.70
CA PRO A 400 2.54 4.92 6.24
C PRO A 400 1.44 4.94 5.17
N ASP A 401 1.26 6.08 4.51
CA ASP A 401 0.21 6.31 3.51
C ASP A 401 0.57 7.47 2.56
N SER A 402 -0.27 7.75 1.57
CA SER A 402 -0.01 8.83 0.60
C SER A 402 -0.32 10.22 1.12
N GLU A 403 -1.37 10.39 1.92
CA GLU A 403 -1.85 11.71 2.32
C GLU A 403 -0.88 12.35 3.33
N THR A 404 -0.42 11.56 4.31
CA THR A 404 0.54 12.01 5.32
C THR A 404 1.95 12.16 4.77
N THR A 405 2.40 11.31 3.83
CA THR A 405 3.63 11.57 3.08
C THR A 405 3.52 12.83 2.19
N SER A 406 2.32 13.13 1.66
CA SER A 406 2.12 14.37 0.87
C SER A 406 2.23 15.65 1.70
N MET A 407 2.06 15.57 3.03
CA MET A 407 2.31 16.71 3.94
C MET A 407 3.78 17.12 3.87
N GLU A 408 4.71 16.19 4.07
CA GLU A 408 6.15 16.47 4.00
C GLU A 408 6.57 16.91 2.59
N VAL A 409 6.04 16.28 1.53
CA VAL A 409 6.28 16.74 0.15
C VAL A 409 5.84 18.20 -0.04
N GLY A 410 4.63 18.55 0.40
CA GLY A 410 4.10 19.90 0.29
C GLY A 410 4.90 20.92 1.10
N ASP A 411 5.23 20.58 2.35
CA ASP A 411 6.00 21.43 3.25
C ASP A 411 7.43 21.65 2.74
N CYS A 412 8.10 20.59 2.25
CA CYS A 412 9.40 20.71 1.61
C CYS A 412 9.35 21.54 0.32
N VAL A 413 8.28 21.45 -0.48
CA VAL A 413 8.12 22.31 -1.67
C VAL A 413 8.04 23.79 -1.29
N LEU A 414 7.23 24.12 -0.27
CA LEU A 414 7.12 25.48 0.23
C LEU A 414 8.45 25.98 0.82
N LEU A 415 9.17 25.15 1.58
CA LEU A 415 10.48 25.49 2.16
C LEU A 415 11.54 25.76 1.09
N VAL A 416 11.64 24.91 0.06
CA VAL A 416 12.62 25.08 -1.03
C VAL A 416 12.40 26.38 -1.80
N GLU A 417 11.16 26.73 -2.13
CA GLU A 417 10.83 28.02 -2.76
C GLU A 417 11.04 29.20 -1.78
N ALA A 418 10.67 29.06 -0.50
CA ALA A 418 10.85 30.10 0.52
C ALA A 418 12.33 30.45 0.77
N TYR A 419 13.23 29.47 0.70
CA TYR A 419 14.68 29.70 0.82
C TYR A 419 15.28 30.48 -0.36
N GLN A 420 14.61 30.52 -1.52
CA GLN A 420 14.99 31.35 -2.66
C GLN A 420 14.28 32.72 -2.65
N ASN A 421 13.42 33.00 -1.66
CA ASN A 421 12.78 34.30 -1.52
C ASN A 421 13.81 35.37 -1.16
N ALA A 422 13.79 36.50 -1.86
CA ALA A 422 14.73 37.60 -1.66
C ALA A 422 14.79 38.09 -0.20
N ARG A 423 13.71 38.01 0.58
CA ARG A 423 13.73 38.39 2.01
C ARG A 423 14.53 37.40 2.88
N MET A 424 14.44 36.10 2.60
CA MET A 424 15.24 35.09 3.30
C MET A 424 16.72 35.17 2.93
N LEU A 425 17.00 35.32 1.63
CA LEU A 425 18.37 35.52 1.14
C LEU A 425 19.01 36.76 1.77
N ASN A 426 18.30 37.90 1.76
CA ASN A 426 18.77 39.13 2.38
C ASN A 426 18.99 38.98 3.89
N ALA A 427 18.11 38.28 4.62
CA ALA A 427 18.29 38.04 6.05
C ALA A 427 19.61 37.29 6.35
N TRP A 428 19.92 36.23 5.60
CA TRP A 428 21.17 35.49 5.76
C TRP A 428 22.40 36.29 5.33
N THR A 429 22.30 37.11 4.27
CA THR A 429 23.36 38.04 3.87
C THR A 429 23.62 39.11 4.94
N THR A 430 22.58 39.69 5.54
CA THR A 430 22.71 40.67 6.64
C THR A 430 23.35 40.06 7.88
N LEU A 431 23.11 38.77 8.15
CA LEU A 431 23.76 38.02 9.23
C LEU A 431 25.21 37.59 8.90
N GLY A 432 25.72 37.88 7.69
CA GLY A 432 27.09 37.54 7.29
C GLY A 432 27.36 36.03 7.15
N LEU A 433 26.32 35.23 6.95
CA LEU A 433 26.42 33.77 6.96
C LEU A 433 27.08 33.22 5.69
N ASN A 434 27.93 32.22 5.85
CA ASN A 434 28.43 31.41 4.73
C ASN A 434 27.40 30.32 4.33
N GLN A 435 27.64 29.67 3.18
CA GLN A 435 26.70 28.67 2.64
C GLN A 435 26.49 27.45 3.56
N GLU A 436 27.51 27.04 4.31
CA GLU A 436 27.44 25.94 5.27
C GLU A 436 26.53 26.31 6.46
N GLN A 437 26.70 27.50 7.02
CA GLN A 437 25.87 28.05 8.10
C GLN A 437 24.41 28.30 7.67
N VAL A 438 24.18 28.62 6.39
CA VAL A 438 22.84 28.68 5.78
C VAL A 438 22.24 27.28 5.64
N ASN A 439 23.03 26.30 5.19
CA ASN A 439 22.56 24.93 5.01
C ASN A 439 22.25 24.24 6.34
N ALA A 440 23.04 24.49 7.39
CA ALA A 440 22.76 24.03 8.75
C ALA A 440 21.42 24.59 9.29
N ARG A 441 21.08 25.85 8.96
CA ARG A 441 19.76 26.43 9.29
C ARG A 441 18.63 25.77 8.51
N LYS A 442 18.80 25.60 7.19
CA LYS A 442 17.83 24.87 6.35
C LYS A 442 17.58 23.46 6.89
N ALA A 443 18.64 22.73 7.27
CA ALA A 443 18.54 21.41 7.88
C ALA A 443 17.70 21.44 9.17
N ALA A 444 18.00 22.36 10.10
CA ALA A 444 17.26 22.51 11.35
C ALA A 444 15.80 22.94 11.18
N ILE A 445 15.49 23.76 10.15
CA ILE A 445 14.12 24.14 9.79
C ILE A 445 13.37 22.96 9.15
N ASN A 446 14.04 22.17 8.30
CA ASN A 446 13.47 21.01 7.64
C ASN A 446 13.24 19.83 8.61
N GLY A 447 14.09 19.69 9.65
CA GLY A 447 14.09 18.55 10.58
C GLY A 447 15.02 17.39 10.19
N HIS A 448 15.59 17.45 9.00
CA HIS A 448 16.42 16.39 8.40
C HIS A 448 17.91 16.54 8.73
N VAL A 449 18.70 15.50 8.38
CA VAL A 449 20.16 15.49 8.55
C VAL A 449 20.87 16.63 7.80
N ASP A 450 20.33 17.06 6.65
CA ASP A 450 20.75 18.26 5.93
C ASP A 450 19.62 18.83 5.05
N GLN A 451 19.91 19.90 4.29
CA GLN A 451 18.92 20.58 3.45
C GLN A 451 18.41 19.74 2.26
N THR A 452 19.15 18.72 1.84
CA THR A 452 18.91 18.01 0.56
C THR A 452 17.74 17.04 0.58
N ALA A 453 17.28 16.59 1.75
CA ALA A 453 16.05 15.80 1.86
C ALA A 453 14.82 16.55 1.27
N CYS A 454 14.67 17.85 1.55
CA CYS A 454 13.63 18.65 0.89
C CYS A 454 13.92 18.93 -0.59
N HIS A 455 15.18 19.01 -1.02
CA HIS A 455 15.51 19.07 -2.46
C HIS A 455 15.09 17.76 -3.17
N ALA A 456 15.26 16.61 -2.53
CA ALA A 456 14.86 15.31 -3.06
C ALA A 456 13.34 15.21 -3.21
N TRP A 457 12.58 15.59 -2.17
CA TRP A 457 11.11 15.65 -2.24
C TRP A 457 10.61 16.62 -3.31
N PHE A 458 11.20 17.82 -3.40
CA PHE A 458 10.88 18.81 -4.44
C PHE A 458 11.09 18.23 -5.84
N ASN A 459 12.23 17.56 -6.08
CA ASN A 459 12.60 17.00 -7.38
C ASN A 459 11.71 15.83 -7.81
N LEU A 460 11.50 14.87 -6.91
CA LEU A 460 10.86 13.59 -7.24
C LEU A 460 9.34 13.69 -7.24
N PHE A 461 8.75 14.39 -6.26
CA PHE A 461 7.31 14.39 -6.02
C PHE A 461 6.66 15.77 -5.88
N GLY A 462 7.44 16.85 -5.83
CA GLY A 462 6.90 18.22 -5.76
C GLY A 462 6.01 18.62 -6.95
N SER A 463 6.08 17.89 -8.07
CA SER A 463 5.19 18.05 -9.23
C SER A 463 3.98 17.10 -9.27
N ASN A 464 3.90 16.08 -8.39
CA ASN A 464 2.82 15.08 -8.39
C ASN A 464 1.43 15.68 -8.02
N GLY A 465 1.41 16.84 -7.36
CA GLY A 465 0.19 17.61 -7.11
C GLY A 465 -0.24 18.55 -8.24
N LYS A 466 0.60 18.75 -9.27
CA LYS A 466 0.30 19.69 -10.37
C LYS A 466 -0.89 19.19 -11.19
N ALA A 467 -1.80 20.12 -11.51
CA ALA A 467 -2.95 19.83 -12.35
C ALA A 467 -2.68 20.24 -13.80
N GLY A 468 -2.92 19.33 -14.74
CA GLY A 468 -2.84 19.61 -16.17
C GLY A 468 -1.41 19.76 -16.69
N LEU A 469 -1.23 20.71 -17.62
CA LEU A 469 0.08 21.12 -18.13
C LEU A 469 0.85 21.95 -17.10
N TYR A 470 2.11 21.59 -16.90
CA TYR A 470 3.05 22.37 -16.10
C TYR A 470 4.49 22.23 -16.61
N PHE A 471 5.34 23.17 -16.22
CA PHE A 471 6.79 23.08 -16.41
C PHE A 471 7.43 22.56 -15.12
N GLN A 472 8.10 21.41 -15.20
CA GLN A 472 8.74 20.81 -14.02
C GLN A 472 9.86 21.72 -13.48
N ARG A 473 9.91 21.88 -12.15
CA ARG A 473 10.95 22.62 -11.43
C ARG A 473 11.77 21.64 -10.58
N VAL A 474 13.08 21.85 -10.51
CA VAL A 474 14.05 20.95 -9.87
C VAL A 474 15.26 21.71 -9.33
N VAL A 475 15.87 21.20 -8.26
CA VAL A 475 17.18 21.63 -7.71
C VAL A 475 18.21 20.55 -8.07
N GLY A 476 19.25 20.88 -8.82
CA GLY A 476 20.32 19.91 -9.15
C GLY A 476 19.86 18.73 -10.02
N ALA A 477 19.28 19.01 -11.19
CA ALA A 477 18.64 18.04 -12.07
C ALA A 477 19.58 16.98 -12.70
N THR A 478 20.88 17.24 -12.74
CA THR A 478 21.89 16.50 -13.52
C THR A 478 23.24 16.49 -12.79
N ALA A 479 24.16 15.60 -13.16
CA ALA A 479 25.54 15.63 -12.66
C ALA A 479 26.22 17.01 -12.86
N ALA A 480 25.95 17.68 -13.99
CA ALA A 480 26.46 19.03 -14.28
C ALA A 480 25.83 20.14 -13.39
N THR A 481 24.76 19.84 -12.67
CA THR A 481 24.07 20.75 -11.74
C THR A 481 24.09 20.24 -10.30
N ALA A 482 24.87 19.20 -9.97
CA ALA A 482 24.93 18.65 -8.61
C ALA A 482 25.32 19.69 -7.54
N ALA A 483 26.11 20.71 -7.91
CA ALA A 483 26.45 21.84 -7.05
C ALA A 483 25.22 22.68 -6.63
N ASP A 484 24.12 22.66 -7.39
CA ASP A 484 22.87 23.35 -7.03
C ASP A 484 22.24 22.76 -5.76
N HIS A 485 22.53 21.51 -5.37
CA HIS A 485 22.09 20.97 -4.07
C HIS A 485 22.77 21.64 -2.87
N ILE A 486 23.93 22.29 -3.09
CA ILE A 486 24.66 23.03 -2.05
C ILE A 486 24.01 24.41 -1.85
N THR A 487 23.57 25.08 -2.91
CA THR A 487 22.98 26.43 -2.85
C THR A 487 21.45 26.41 -2.70
N GLY A 488 20.80 25.40 -3.27
CA GLY A 488 19.34 25.27 -3.42
C GLY A 488 18.78 25.89 -4.69
N VAL A 489 19.61 26.18 -5.71
CA VAL A 489 19.18 26.85 -6.95
C VAL A 489 18.13 26.02 -7.70
N ILE A 490 16.97 26.63 -7.93
CA ILE A 490 15.85 26.03 -8.66
C ILE A 490 15.98 26.33 -10.15
N ARG A 491 15.85 25.30 -10.99
CA ARG A 491 15.76 25.39 -12.45
C ARG A 491 14.42 24.87 -12.93
N GLN A 492 13.97 25.37 -14.08
CA GLN A 492 12.70 24.98 -14.70
C GLN A 492 12.95 24.34 -16.07
N SER A 493 12.23 23.26 -16.36
CA SER A 493 12.19 22.65 -17.69
C SER A 493 11.61 23.64 -18.72
N PRO A 494 12.21 23.76 -19.93
CA PRO A 494 11.60 24.51 -21.03
C PRO A 494 10.44 23.75 -21.71
N THR A 495 10.32 22.45 -21.47
CA THR A 495 9.29 21.59 -22.05
C THR A 495 8.15 21.35 -21.06
N PRO A 496 6.88 21.60 -21.43
CA PRO A 496 5.73 21.30 -20.58
C PRO A 496 5.43 19.80 -20.57
N THR A 497 4.98 19.31 -19.41
CA THR A 497 4.62 17.92 -19.16
C THR A 497 3.30 17.84 -18.38
N ASN A 498 2.80 16.62 -18.15
CA ASN A 498 1.59 16.36 -17.37
C ASN A 498 1.68 15.02 -16.63
N ASN A 499 0.97 14.90 -15.52
CA ASN A 499 0.90 13.68 -14.70
C ASN A 499 -0.01 12.59 -15.32
N CYS A 500 -0.74 12.90 -16.40
CA CYS A 500 -1.65 11.97 -17.07
C CYS A 500 -0.93 10.92 -17.94
N GLU A 501 0.36 11.12 -18.28
CA GLU A 501 1.01 10.45 -19.41
C GLU A 501 0.15 10.51 -20.70
N LEU A 502 -0.43 11.68 -21.00
CA LEU A 502 -1.22 11.93 -22.21
C LEU A 502 -0.56 12.98 -23.10
N PRO A 503 -0.91 13.04 -24.41
CA PRO A 503 -0.54 14.16 -25.26
C PRO A 503 -1.01 15.48 -24.64
N ASN A 504 -0.19 16.53 -24.73
CA ASN A 504 -0.46 17.81 -24.05
C ASN A 504 -1.77 18.49 -24.52
N THR A 505 -2.30 18.14 -25.69
CA THR A 505 -3.60 18.58 -26.22
C THR A 505 -4.81 17.87 -25.62
N ALA A 506 -4.59 16.83 -24.82
CA ALA A 506 -5.63 15.95 -24.24
C ALA A 506 -5.83 16.17 -22.73
N VAL A 507 -5.24 17.21 -22.15
CA VAL A 507 -5.25 17.49 -20.70
C VAL A 507 -5.63 18.94 -20.42
N TYR A 508 -5.99 19.23 -19.18
CA TYR A 508 -6.23 20.60 -18.71
C TYR A 508 -4.97 21.46 -18.89
N ASP A 509 -5.15 22.70 -19.33
CA ASP A 509 -4.12 23.74 -19.40
C ASP A 509 -4.60 24.95 -18.59
N PRO A 510 -3.93 25.29 -17.47
CA PRO A 510 -4.25 26.47 -16.67
C PRO A 510 -4.25 27.79 -17.46
N ALA A 511 -3.51 27.87 -18.58
CA ALA A 511 -3.45 29.05 -19.44
C ALA A 511 -4.59 29.11 -20.48
N ASN A 512 -5.38 28.05 -20.66
CA ASN A 512 -6.42 27.96 -21.69
C ASN A 512 -7.78 27.49 -21.12
N PRO A 513 -8.72 28.42 -20.83
CA PRO A 513 -10.04 28.10 -20.28
C PRO A 513 -10.87 27.10 -21.08
N ALA A 514 -10.66 26.97 -22.40
CA ALA A 514 -11.37 26.00 -23.23
C ALA A 514 -11.06 24.54 -22.83
N THR A 515 -9.95 24.31 -22.12
CA THR A 515 -9.53 22.99 -21.62
C THR A 515 -10.08 22.64 -20.23
N ALA A 516 -10.93 23.49 -19.61
CA ALA A 516 -11.39 23.31 -18.23
C ALA A 516 -12.13 21.99 -17.95
N ASN A 517 -12.64 21.31 -18.99
CA ASN A 517 -13.30 20.00 -18.93
C ASN A 517 -12.35 18.81 -19.23
N LEU A 518 -11.07 19.07 -19.54
CA LEU A 518 -10.08 18.04 -19.82
C LEU A 518 -9.44 17.49 -18.52
N PRO A 519 -8.83 16.29 -18.57
CA PRO A 519 -8.13 15.66 -17.44
C PRO A 519 -7.16 16.58 -16.68
N ARG A 520 -7.38 16.72 -15.36
CA ARG A 520 -6.47 17.44 -14.44
C ARG A 520 -5.31 16.58 -13.93
N CYS A 521 -5.55 15.30 -13.67
CA CYS A 521 -4.52 14.31 -13.28
C CYS A 521 -3.58 14.68 -12.12
N ASN A 522 -3.98 15.55 -11.19
CA ASN A 522 -3.36 15.54 -9.87
C ASN A 522 -3.85 14.31 -9.07
N ALA A 523 -3.16 13.96 -7.98
CA ALA A 523 -3.45 12.78 -7.16
C ALA A 523 -4.94 12.64 -6.76
N TRP A 524 -5.58 13.74 -6.34
CA TRP A 524 -7.00 13.73 -5.94
C TRP A 524 -7.96 13.56 -7.12
N SER A 525 -7.67 14.14 -8.30
CA SER A 525 -8.48 13.95 -9.52
C SER A 525 -8.41 12.52 -10.07
N TRP A 526 -7.43 11.73 -9.67
CA TRP A 526 -7.34 10.30 -10.01
C TRP A 526 -8.26 9.41 -9.14
N ALA A 527 -8.67 9.94 -7.98
CA ALA A 527 -9.61 9.30 -7.06
C ALA A 527 -10.85 10.17 -6.83
N GLU A 528 -11.32 10.90 -7.86
CA GLU A 528 -12.49 11.79 -7.75
C GLU A 528 -13.80 11.05 -7.41
N ASN A 529 -13.88 9.75 -7.71
CA ASN A 529 -14.91 8.81 -7.26
C ASN A 529 -14.92 8.59 -5.73
N ILE A 530 -13.79 8.80 -5.07
CA ILE A 530 -13.61 8.66 -3.62
C ILE A 530 -13.81 10.01 -2.92
N TRP A 531 -13.11 11.05 -3.38
CA TRP A 531 -13.11 12.39 -2.75
C TRP A 531 -14.32 13.27 -3.13
N GLY A 532 -14.87 13.05 -4.32
CA GLY A 532 -15.84 13.95 -4.93
C GLY A 532 -15.21 15.25 -5.41
N LYS A 533 -16.06 16.15 -5.91
CA LYS A 533 -15.65 17.44 -6.49
C LYS A 533 -16.15 18.61 -5.64
N VAL A 534 -15.43 19.71 -5.71
CA VAL A 534 -15.87 21.00 -5.13
C VAL A 534 -17.10 21.48 -5.91
N PRO A 535 -18.22 21.85 -5.24
CA PRO A 535 -19.46 22.25 -5.90
C PRO A 535 -19.26 23.31 -6.99
N GLY A 536 -19.86 23.07 -8.16
CA GLY A 536 -19.76 23.98 -9.30
C GLY A 536 -18.44 23.95 -10.07
N THR A 537 -17.53 23.00 -9.79
CA THR A 537 -16.22 22.90 -10.46
C THR A 537 -15.87 21.48 -10.90
N ASN A 538 -14.86 21.35 -11.77
CA ASN A 538 -14.22 20.07 -12.13
C ASN A 538 -13.05 19.70 -11.21
N GLN A 539 -12.87 20.37 -10.07
CA GLN A 539 -11.75 20.14 -9.16
C GLN A 539 -12.15 19.11 -8.10
N ALA A 540 -11.34 18.05 -7.93
CA ALA A 540 -11.50 17.14 -6.81
C ALA A 540 -11.29 17.86 -5.48
N ARG A 541 -11.94 17.35 -4.42
CA ARG A 541 -11.63 17.78 -3.05
C ARG A 541 -10.21 17.38 -2.64
N ASP A 542 -9.60 18.15 -1.75
CA ASP A 542 -8.17 18.14 -1.44
C ASP A 542 -7.94 18.10 0.08
N THR A 543 -6.96 17.31 0.52
CA THR A 543 -6.60 17.06 1.92
C THR A 543 -5.50 18.00 2.45
N ARG A 544 -4.87 18.80 1.58
CA ARG A 544 -3.69 19.61 1.92
C ARG A 544 -4.03 20.86 2.71
N ASP A 545 -3.45 20.97 3.90
CA ASP A 545 -3.55 22.14 4.77
C ASP A 545 -2.19 22.54 5.33
N ASN A 546 -1.93 23.84 5.47
CA ASN A 546 -0.82 24.35 6.29
C ASN A 546 -1.19 25.58 7.13
N VAL A 547 -2.49 25.77 7.41
CA VAL A 547 -2.96 26.84 8.30
C VAL A 547 -2.46 26.57 9.72
N GLY A 548 -1.87 27.58 10.36
CA GLY A 548 -1.36 27.47 11.73
C GLY A 548 -0.02 26.74 11.89
N VAL A 549 0.56 26.15 10.83
CA VAL A 549 1.85 25.46 10.88
C VAL A 549 3.01 26.46 11.02
N GLN A 550 3.82 26.29 12.07
CA GLN A 550 4.93 27.18 12.41
C GLN A 550 6.28 26.60 11.97
N TYR A 551 6.66 26.85 10.72
CA TYR A 551 7.89 26.30 10.16
C TYR A 551 9.12 26.85 10.90
N GLY A 552 10.07 25.98 11.24
CA GLY A 552 11.28 26.33 11.98
C GLY A 552 11.09 26.55 13.49
N LEU A 553 9.94 26.23 14.10
CA LEU A 553 9.69 26.50 15.53
C LEU A 553 10.72 25.83 16.45
N LYS A 554 11.08 24.57 16.23
CA LYS A 554 12.14 23.90 16.99
C LYS A 554 13.51 24.57 16.76
N ALA A 555 13.85 24.92 15.52
CA ALA A 555 15.11 25.61 15.20
C ALA A 555 15.24 26.98 15.91
N LEU A 556 14.12 27.69 16.10
CA LEU A 556 14.07 28.92 16.90
C LEU A 556 14.28 28.64 18.39
N ARG A 557 13.55 27.66 18.96
CA ARG A 557 13.66 27.27 20.37
C ARG A 557 15.06 26.76 20.74
N ASP A 558 15.72 26.09 19.81
CA ASP A 558 17.10 25.59 19.94
C ASP A 558 18.16 26.69 19.71
N GLY A 559 17.76 27.91 19.31
CA GLY A 559 18.66 29.04 19.05
C GLY A 559 19.45 28.95 17.73
N VAL A 560 19.09 28.04 16.82
CA VAL A 560 19.74 27.86 15.50
C VAL A 560 19.36 28.97 14.53
N ILE A 561 18.12 29.46 14.62
CA ILE A 561 17.63 30.65 13.88
C ILE A 561 17.16 31.73 14.84
N SER A 562 17.33 32.98 14.44
CA SER A 562 16.84 34.16 15.16
C SER A 562 15.32 34.33 15.04
N ALA A 563 14.75 35.16 15.94
CA ALA A 563 13.35 35.57 15.85
C ALA A 563 13.02 36.25 14.50
N GLU A 564 13.96 37.00 13.90
CA GLU A 564 13.76 37.65 12.61
C GLU A 564 13.72 36.66 11.44
N GLU A 565 14.61 35.66 11.45
CA GLU A 565 14.58 34.55 10.49
C GLU A 565 13.28 33.75 10.59
N PHE A 566 12.82 33.43 11.81
CA PHE A 566 11.58 32.70 12.03
C PHE A 566 10.32 33.46 11.57
N VAL A 567 10.23 34.76 11.89
CA VAL A 567 9.11 35.60 11.43
C VAL A 567 9.15 35.76 9.91
N THR A 568 10.32 36.08 9.33
CA THR A 568 10.46 36.25 7.89
C THR A 568 10.13 34.98 7.12
N LEU A 569 10.56 33.81 7.59
CA LEU A 569 10.21 32.51 7.00
C LEU A 569 8.69 32.33 6.96
N ASN A 570 8.02 32.50 8.10
CA ASN A 570 6.57 32.26 8.19
C ASN A 570 5.73 33.32 7.43
N GLU A 571 6.27 34.52 7.20
CA GLU A 571 5.68 35.53 6.30
C GLU A 571 5.78 35.18 4.81
N VAL A 572 6.89 34.56 4.36
CA VAL A 572 7.13 34.33 2.93
C VAL A 572 6.74 32.94 2.43
N ILE A 573 6.61 31.96 3.33
CA ILE A 573 6.39 30.56 2.95
C ILE A 573 5.02 30.30 2.30
N GLY A 574 3.99 31.04 2.71
CA GLY A 574 2.65 30.99 2.11
C GLY A 574 2.04 29.59 2.05
N GLY A 575 1.52 29.23 0.89
CA GLY A 575 0.88 27.95 0.59
C GLY A 575 0.73 27.72 -0.91
N ILE A 576 -0.17 26.81 -1.28
CA ILE A 576 -0.48 26.49 -2.68
C ILE A 576 -1.99 26.46 -2.91
N ASP A 577 -2.40 26.76 -4.15
CA ASP A 577 -3.75 26.45 -4.63
C ASP A 577 -3.89 24.99 -5.10
N ARG A 578 -5.10 24.60 -5.53
CA ARG A 578 -5.44 23.23 -5.93
C ARG A 578 -4.64 22.71 -7.13
N ASP A 579 -4.10 23.61 -7.94
CA ASP A 579 -3.23 23.26 -9.08
C ASP A 579 -1.75 23.19 -8.68
N SER A 580 -1.49 23.28 -7.36
CA SER A 580 -0.17 23.33 -6.74
C SER A 580 0.66 24.54 -7.16
N THR A 581 0.02 25.68 -7.45
CA THR A 581 0.71 26.95 -7.71
C THR A 581 0.89 27.71 -6.42
N ALA A 582 2.10 28.25 -6.19
CA ALA A 582 2.44 28.95 -4.95
C ALA A 582 1.61 30.24 -4.79
N ARG A 583 1.15 30.49 -3.55
CA ARG A 583 0.33 31.65 -3.16
C ARG A 583 0.85 32.21 -1.83
N ALA A 584 0.60 33.50 -1.58
CA ALA A 584 0.88 34.11 -0.28
C ALA A 584 -0.05 33.57 0.82
N GLN A 585 -1.27 33.14 0.44
CA GLN A 585 -2.22 32.50 1.33
C GLN A 585 -1.82 31.05 1.62
N ARG A 586 -1.98 30.62 2.88
CA ARG A 586 -1.79 29.23 3.32
C ARG A 586 -2.83 28.29 2.68
N SER A 587 -2.40 27.07 2.36
CA SER A 587 -3.25 26.00 1.83
C SER A 587 -4.31 25.61 2.85
N THR A 588 -5.56 25.44 2.42
CA THR A 588 -6.67 25.00 3.28
C THR A 588 -7.34 23.77 2.69
N ALA A 589 -7.44 22.70 3.48
CA ALA A 589 -8.09 21.45 3.07
C ALA A 589 -9.62 21.55 3.06
N ASP A 590 -10.26 20.71 2.24
CA ASP A 590 -11.72 20.52 2.27
C ASP A 590 -12.12 19.68 3.50
N PRO A 591 -13.03 20.15 4.36
CA PRO A 591 -13.48 19.41 5.53
C PRO A 591 -14.00 18.00 5.20
N GLU A 592 -14.71 17.84 4.09
CA GLU A 592 -15.20 16.52 3.67
C GLU A 592 -14.07 15.61 3.18
N ALA A 593 -13.02 16.12 2.52
CA ALA A 593 -11.88 15.29 2.14
C ALA A 593 -11.14 14.77 3.38
N LEU A 594 -11.00 15.61 4.41
CA LEU A 594 -10.43 15.19 5.70
C LEU A 594 -11.26 14.07 6.31
N GLU A 595 -12.59 14.25 6.44
CA GLU A 595 -13.47 13.20 6.98
C GLU A 595 -13.29 11.88 6.23
N ILE A 596 -13.34 11.93 4.89
CA ILE A 596 -13.21 10.77 3.99
C ILE A 596 -11.86 10.08 4.20
N ALA A 597 -10.75 10.82 4.26
CA ALA A 597 -9.41 10.27 4.37
C ALA A 597 -9.24 9.42 5.64
N TYR A 598 -9.79 9.87 6.77
CA TYR A 598 -9.76 9.14 8.03
C TYR A 598 -10.74 7.96 8.05
N ARG A 599 -12.03 8.17 7.73
CA ARG A 599 -13.05 7.11 7.85
C ARG A 599 -12.84 5.95 6.89
N SER A 600 -12.21 6.19 5.73
CA SER A 600 -11.90 5.18 4.72
C SER A 600 -10.57 4.44 4.95
N GLY A 601 -9.80 4.82 5.98
CA GLY A 601 -8.48 4.25 6.24
C GLY A 601 -7.40 4.62 5.21
N ILE A 602 -7.62 5.69 4.41
CA ILE A 602 -6.63 6.23 3.48
C ILE A 602 -5.51 6.98 4.24
N VAL A 603 -5.83 7.66 5.34
CA VAL A 603 -4.84 7.87 6.41
C VAL A 603 -4.72 6.54 7.14
N MET A 604 -3.50 6.00 7.21
CA MET A 604 -3.26 4.65 7.72
C MET A 604 -3.67 4.54 9.19
N SER A 605 -4.67 3.71 9.48
CA SER A 605 -5.14 3.48 10.85
C SER A 605 -4.37 2.35 11.52
N GLY A 606 -3.81 2.65 12.70
CA GLY A 606 -3.16 1.66 13.55
C GLY A 606 -4.14 0.59 14.07
N ALA A 607 -5.39 0.95 14.33
CA ALA A 607 -6.43 0.02 14.77
C ALA A 607 -6.74 -1.09 13.74
N GLN A 608 -6.63 -0.76 12.45
CA GLN A 608 -6.85 -1.70 11.37
C GLN A 608 -5.57 -2.48 11.04
N LEU A 609 -4.44 -1.77 10.98
CA LEU A 609 -3.13 -2.34 10.69
C LEU A 609 -2.64 -3.33 11.77
N ALA A 610 -3.08 -3.19 13.03
CA ALA A 610 -2.79 -4.13 14.12
C ALA A 610 -3.25 -5.58 13.85
N LYS A 611 -4.13 -5.78 12.86
CA LYS A 611 -4.69 -7.09 12.44
C LYS A 611 -3.86 -7.80 11.37
N THR A 612 -2.67 -7.29 11.03
CA THR A 612 -1.76 -7.85 10.03
C THR A 612 -0.35 -7.95 10.62
N ALA A 613 0.36 -9.05 10.35
CA ALA A 613 1.76 -9.21 10.77
C ALA A 613 2.69 -8.33 9.92
N ILE A 614 3.66 -7.63 10.53
CA ILE A 614 4.53 -6.67 9.83
C ILE A 614 6.00 -6.95 10.12
N ILE A 615 6.81 -7.03 9.06
CA ILE A 615 8.27 -6.91 9.14
C ILE A 615 8.68 -5.70 8.30
N ASP A 616 9.17 -4.66 8.98
CA ASP A 616 9.59 -3.39 8.41
C ASP A 616 11.11 -3.33 8.26
N LEU A 617 11.57 -3.40 7.02
CA LEU A 617 12.97 -3.41 6.60
C LEU A 617 13.43 -1.98 6.29
N ARG A 618 14.03 -1.33 7.28
CA ARG A 618 14.44 0.08 7.19
C ARG A 618 15.91 0.24 6.88
N GLY A 619 16.21 0.51 5.62
CA GLY A 619 17.49 1.09 5.21
C GLY A 619 17.56 2.60 5.46
N TRP A 620 18.78 3.12 5.64
CA TRP A 620 19.04 4.57 5.65
C TRP A 620 18.88 5.19 4.25
N ASP A 621 18.27 6.37 4.14
CA ASP A 621 18.15 7.15 2.90
C ASP A 621 17.84 8.64 3.18
N GLU A 622 18.69 9.32 3.94
CA GLU A 622 18.33 10.66 4.48
C GLU A 622 19.05 11.85 3.84
N SER A 623 20.01 11.63 2.94
CA SER A 623 20.78 12.70 2.29
C SER A 623 21.19 12.37 0.86
N LEU A 624 21.23 13.39 0.00
CA LEU A 624 21.85 13.35 -1.33
C LEU A 624 23.35 13.68 -1.31
N LEU A 625 23.91 14.10 -0.17
CA LEU A 625 25.31 14.51 -0.04
C LEU A 625 26.19 13.31 0.32
N PRO A 626 27.20 12.93 -0.49
CA PRO A 626 28.11 11.82 -0.18
C PRO A 626 28.88 11.97 1.15
N ALA A 627 29.06 13.19 1.64
CA ALA A 627 29.66 13.46 2.95
C ALA A 627 28.79 12.98 4.13
N ASN A 628 27.47 12.86 3.91
CA ASN A 628 26.48 12.47 4.92
C ASN A 628 25.93 11.05 4.69
N THR A 629 26.41 10.32 3.67
CA THR A 629 26.01 8.92 3.44
C THR A 629 26.78 7.95 4.37
N PRO A 630 26.15 6.85 4.83
CA PRO A 630 26.82 5.85 5.65
C PRO A 630 28.03 5.22 4.95
N PRO A 631 29.08 4.80 5.69
CA PRO A 631 30.24 4.14 5.11
C PRO A 631 29.85 2.88 4.32
N GLY A 632 30.26 2.79 3.05
CA GLY A 632 29.94 1.65 2.18
C GLY A 632 28.48 1.59 1.69
N PHE A 633 27.76 2.71 1.75
CA PHE A 633 26.43 2.87 1.16
C PHE A 633 26.50 3.28 -0.33
N PHE A 634 25.54 2.83 -1.13
CA PHE A 634 25.41 3.12 -2.55
C PHE A 634 23.95 3.45 -2.91
N GLY A 635 23.75 4.52 -3.69
CA GLY A 635 22.45 4.85 -4.31
C GLY A 635 21.44 5.51 -3.38
N ALA A 636 21.72 6.73 -2.91
CA ALA A 636 20.78 7.52 -2.11
C ALA A 636 19.72 8.21 -3.00
N THR A 637 18.48 8.21 -2.53
CA THR A 637 17.36 9.03 -3.03
C THR A 637 16.98 10.15 -2.06
N GLY A 638 17.40 10.10 -0.79
CA GLY A 638 17.22 11.18 0.20
C GLY A 638 15.79 11.38 0.71
N ILE A 639 14.89 10.41 0.55
CA ILE A 639 13.46 10.54 0.90
C ILE A 639 12.93 9.45 1.84
N HIS A 640 13.54 8.25 1.89
CA HIS A 640 13.00 7.13 2.67
C HIS A 640 13.43 7.19 4.15
N HIS A 641 13.16 8.31 4.81
CA HIS A 641 13.65 8.63 6.16
C HIS A 641 13.18 7.61 7.22
N ILE A 642 14.02 7.38 8.22
CA ILE A 642 13.83 6.36 9.25
C ILE A 642 12.62 6.66 10.13
N TRP A 643 12.29 7.94 10.32
CA TRP A 643 11.18 8.39 11.16
C TRP A 643 9.82 7.81 10.73
N TYR A 644 9.60 7.52 9.44
CA TYR A 644 8.37 6.93 8.93
C TYR A 644 8.05 5.55 9.54
N SER A 645 9.07 4.72 9.82
CA SER A 645 8.89 3.43 10.50
C SER A 645 8.41 3.61 11.95
N PHE A 646 8.87 4.67 12.60
CA PHE A 646 8.43 5.05 13.94
C PHE A 646 7.06 5.73 13.94
N ALA A 647 6.70 6.47 12.89
CA ALA A 647 5.36 7.01 12.72
C ALA A 647 4.30 5.90 12.65
N ILE A 648 4.59 4.81 11.93
CA ILE A 648 3.72 3.62 11.90
C ILE A 648 3.59 3.00 13.29
N ARG A 649 4.72 2.85 14.00
CA ARG A 649 4.76 2.30 15.36
C ARG A 649 3.96 3.13 16.36
N ASP A 650 4.05 4.45 16.28
CA ASP A 650 3.30 5.37 17.13
C ASP A 650 1.79 5.29 16.84
N ARG A 651 1.38 5.19 15.57
CA ARG A 651 -0.03 4.98 15.19
C ARG A 651 -0.56 3.64 15.70
N LEU A 652 0.21 2.57 15.58
CA LEU A 652 -0.15 1.25 16.15
C LEU A 652 -0.37 1.37 17.66
N ALA A 653 0.60 1.89 18.41
CA ALA A 653 0.49 2.04 19.86
C ALA A 653 -0.65 3.00 20.29
N ALA A 654 -0.91 4.04 19.50
CA ALA A 654 -1.98 5.00 19.79
C ALA A 654 -3.39 4.46 19.47
N GLU A 655 -3.55 3.61 18.46
CA GLU A 655 -4.87 3.24 17.91
C GLU A 655 -5.28 1.76 18.10
N SER A 656 -4.34 0.83 18.31
CA SER A 656 -4.64 -0.60 18.50
C SER A 656 -5.44 -0.89 19.77
N ALA A 657 -6.14 -2.02 19.82
CA ALA A 657 -6.85 -2.43 21.04
C ALA A 657 -5.87 -2.77 22.18
N SER A 658 -4.71 -3.33 21.82
CA SER A 658 -3.59 -3.63 22.72
C SER A 658 -2.83 -2.40 23.24
N ARG A 659 -2.95 -1.24 22.59
CA ARG A 659 -2.17 -0.01 22.86
C ARG A 659 -0.65 -0.20 22.72
N ASP A 660 -0.25 -1.10 21.83
CA ASP A 660 1.15 -1.31 21.44
C ASP A 660 1.29 -1.65 19.95
N ALA A 661 2.53 -1.89 19.53
CA ALA A 661 2.91 -2.33 18.18
C ALA A 661 3.37 -3.81 18.17
N GLY A 662 2.69 -4.66 18.94
CA GLY A 662 3.01 -6.08 19.09
C GLY A 662 2.97 -6.88 17.79
N ASN A 663 2.33 -6.37 16.74
CA ASN A 663 2.30 -6.94 15.39
C ASN A 663 3.43 -6.45 14.46
N GLN A 664 4.32 -5.55 14.89
CA GLN A 664 5.40 -4.99 14.06
C GLN A 664 6.79 -5.39 14.58
N ALA A 665 7.59 -6.00 13.70
CA ALA A 665 9.04 -6.10 13.82
C ALA A 665 9.72 -5.01 12.96
N MET A 666 10.69 -4.28 13.51
CA MET A 666 11.46 -3.26 12.81
C MET A 666 12.93 -3.68 12.74
N TRP A 667 13.45 -3.85 11.52
CA TRP A 667 14.81 -4.31 11.25
C TRP A 667 15.58 -3.19 10.52
N ARG A 668 16.46 -2.50 11.26
CA ARG A 668 17.16 -1.30 10.78
C ARG A 668 18.58 -1.60 10.27
N PHE A 669 18.99 -0.99 9.17
CA PHE A 669 20.33 -1.13 8.60
C PHE A 669 20.74 0.13 7.83
N SER A 670 22.05 0.37 7.68
CA SER A 670 22.56 1.60 7.05
C SER A 670 23.30 1.38 5.73
N ARG A 671 23.43 0.14 5.23
CA ARG A 671 24.16 -0.19 3.97
C ARG A 671 23.82 -1.61 3.50
N PRO A 672 24.35 -2.12 2.37
CA PRO A 672 24.99 -1.38 1.26
C PRO A 672 24.04 -0.44 0.53
N THR A 673 22.72 -0.62 0.68
CA THR A 673 21.67 0.13 -0.04
C THR A 673 20.49 0.41 0.89
N PHE A 674 19.53 1.24 0.49
CA PHE A 674 18.31 1.48 1.28
C PHE A 674 17.21 0.39 1.17
N PRO A 675 17.02 -0.33 0.04
CA PRO A 675 16.23 -1.56 0.03
C PRO A 675 17.02 -2.67 0.71
N ALA A 676 16.32 -3.63 1.33
CA ALA A 676 17.00 -4.72 2.03
C ALA A 676 17.82 -5.61 1.08
N PRO A 677 19.06 -5.97 1.45
CA PRO A 677 19.83 -6.99 0.73
C PRO A 677 19.06 -8.30 0.61
N SER A 678 19.26 -9.04 -0.48
CA SER A 678 18.49 -10.26 -0.78
C SER A 678 18.48 -11.26 0.37
N ALA A 679 19.61 -11.45 1.07
CA ALA A 679 19.71 -12.34 2.23
C ALA A 679 18.78 -11.91 3.39
N LEU A 680 18.70 -10.61 3.69
CA LEU A 680 17.81 -10.07 4.73
C LEU A 680 16.34 -10.15 4.32
N GLY A 681 16.04 -9.92 3.03
CA GLY A 681 14.69 -10.11 2.48
C GLY A 681 14.22 -11.58 2.51
N ILE A 682 15.13 -12.54 2.29
CA ILE A 682 14.85 -13.97 2.42
C ILE A 682 14.66 -14.35 3.90
N GLU A 683 15.45 -13.80 4.81
CA GLU A 683 15.23 -14.00 6.25
C GLU A 683 13.86 -13.45 6.69
N ALA A 684 13.49 -12.25 6.24
CA ALA A 684 12.18 -11.66 6.53
C ALA A 684 11.05 -12.55 6.02
N LEU A 685 11.19 -13.12 4.82
CA LEU A 685 10.23 -14.09 4.29
C LEU A 685 10.14 -15.34 5.17
N ASN A 686 11.26 -15.92 5.62
CA ASN A 686 11.26 -17.09 6.51
C ASN A 686 10.57 -16.82 7.85
N VAL A 687 10.82 -15.64 8.44
CA VAL A 687 10.22 -15.23 9.71
C VAL A 687 8.73 -14.94 9.54
N MET A 688 8.33 -14.32 8.44
CA MET A 688 6.92 -14.12 8.09
C MET A 688 6.21 -15.46 7.84
N ASP A 689 6.85 -16.39 7.13
CA ASP A 689 6.33 -17.74 6.88
C ASP A 689 6.03 -18.49 8.20
N GLN A 690 6.97 -18.43 9.15
CA GLN A 690 6.77 -18.99 10.50
C GLN A 690 5.59 -18.32 11.21
N TRP A 691 5.53 -16.99 11.19
CA TRP A 691 4.47 -16.20 11.85
C TRP A 691 3.08 -16.55 11.29
N LEU A 692 2.92 -16.49 9.97
CA LEU A 692 1.64 -16.77 9.31
C LEU A 692 1.25 -18.24 9.39
N THR A 693 2.23 -19.16 9.33
CA THR A 693 2.00 -20.59 9.56
C THR A 693 1.41 -20.86 10.94
N THR A 694 1.90 -20.19 11.99
CA THR A 694 1.30 -20.27 13.33
C THR A 694 -0.08 -19.61 13.36
N LEU A 695 -0.22 -18.39 12.81
CA LEU A 695 -1.46 -17.62 12.77
C LEU A 695 -2.65 -18.40 12.16
N VAL A 696 -2.47 -19.00 10.99
CA VAL A 696 -3.58 -19.71 10.30
C VAL A 696 -3.92 -21.06 10.92
N THR A 697 -3.13 -21.54 11.88
CA THR A 697 -3.45 -22.73 12.68
C THR A 697 -4.18 -22.40 13.98
N ASP A 698 -4.32 -21.12 14.33
CA ASP A 698 -5.03 -20.68 15.53
C ASP A 698 -6.55 -20.78 15.34
N THR A 699 -7.14 -21.83 15.90
CA THR A 699 -8.60 -22.10 15.92
C THR A 699 -9.34 -21.46 17.10
N SER A 700 -8.67 -20.64 17.93
CA SER A 700 -9.29 -20.00 19.09
C SER A 700 -10.35 -18.96 18.71
N ALA A 701 -11.14 -18.53 19.71
CA ALA A 701 -12.10 -17.43 19.57
C ALA A 701 -11.48 -16.03 19.78
N ALA A 702 -10.14 -15.92 19.82
CA ALA A 702 -9.46 -14.64 19.99
C ALA A 702 -9.68 -13.70 18.77
N THR A 703 -9.58 -12.39 19.00
CA THR A 703 -9.66 -11.38 17.93
C THR A 703 -8.46 -11.53 16.99
N LEU A 704 -8.61 -11.13 15.70
CA LEU A 704 -7.52 -11.24 14.73
C LEU A 704 -6.24 -10.48 15.17
N GLU A 705 -6.38 -9.31 15.78
CA GLU A 705 -5.26 -8.58 16.41
C GLU A 705 -4.54 -9.43 17.47
N GLN A 706 -5.30 -10.06 18.37
CA GLN A 706 -4.72 -10.92 19.41
C GLN A 706 -4.02 -12.14 18.81
N LYS A 707 -4.64 -12.82 17.83
CA LYS A 707 -4.02 -13.97 17.14
C LYS A 707 -2.73 -13.60 16.42
N VAL A 708 -2.69 -12.46 15.74
CA VAL A 708 -1.47 -11.94 15.09
C VAL A 708 -0.36 -11.71 16.14
N ARG A 709 -0.69 -11.15 17.30
CA ARG A 709 0.29 -10.92 18.36
C ARG A 709 0.78 -12.23 19.00
N ASP A 710 -0.11 -13.18 19.27
CA ASP A 710 0.23 -14.48 19.90
C ASP A 710 0.99 -15.41 18.94
N ALA A 711 0.78 -15.30 17.64
CA ALA A 711 1.51 -16.03 16.62
C ALA A 711 2.94 -15.49 16.35
N ARG A 712 3.35 -14.35 16.95
CA ARG A 712 4.63 -13.69 16.65
C ARG A 712 5.82 -14.54 17.08
N PRO A 713 6.69 -14.99 16.15
CA PRO A 713 7.86 -15.78 16.50
C PRO A 713 8.95 -14.91 17.14
N ALA A 714 9.76 -15.50 18.03
CA ALA A 714 10.88 -14.81 18.69
C ALA A 714 11.98 -14.31 17.71
N ALA A 715 11.98 -14.82 16.47
CA ALA A 715 12.81 -14.32 15.37
C ALA A 715 12.34 -12.95 14.84
N ALA A 716 11.03 -12.64 14.95
CA ALA A 716 10.44 -11.34 14.63
C ALA A 716 10.66 -10.30 15.75
N ALA A 717 11.76 -10.39 16.50
CA ALA A 717 12.17 -9.32 17.42
C ALA A 717 12.67 -8.11 16.62
N ASP A 718 12.56 -6.91 17.19
CA ASP A 718 13.23 -5.73 16.65
C ASP A 718 14.75 -5.93 16.70
N LEU A 719 15.45 -5.43 15.68
CA LEU A 719 16.90 -5.50 15.60
C LEU A 719 17.46 -4.39 14.71
N CYS A 720 18.78 -4.22 14.80
CA CYS A 720 19.52 -3.47 13.81
C CYS A 720 20.88 -4.11 13.49
N TYR A 721 21.43 -3.69 12.34
CA TYR A 721 22.83 -3.86 11.99
C TYR A 721 23.51 -2.50 12.06
N LEU A 722 24.37 -2.29 13.05
CA LEU A 722 25.09 -1.04 13.26
C LEU A 722 25.93 -0.69 12.02
N SER A 723 26.02 0.61 11.73
CA SER A 723 26.83 1.14 10.63
C SER A 723 28.31 0.75 10.72
N THR A 724 28.77 0.47 11.95
CA THR A 724 30.12 0.05 12.33
C THR A 724 30.43 -1.45 12.15
N ASP A 725 29.48 -2.31 11.76
CA ASP A 725 29.76 -3.73 11.40
C ASP A 725 29.91 -3.90 9.88
N PRO A 726 31.15 -3.94 9.33
CA PRO A 726 31.61 -4.49 8.06
C PRO A 726 30.69 -5.39 7.23
N THR A 727 30.04 -6.32 7.91
CA THR A 727 29.53 -7.56 7.35
C THR A 727 28.01 -7.70 7.46
N GLN A 728 27.37 -6.90 8.30
CA GLN A 728 25.95 -7.05 8.68
C GLN A 728 25.65 -8.48 9.16
N SER A 729 26.54 -9.00 10.00
CA SER A 729 26.40 -10.33 10.61
C SER A 729 25.92 -10.25 12.05
N VAL A 730 26.16 -9.13 12.74
CA VAL A 730 25.79 -8.95 14.16
C VAL A 730 24.43 -8.29 14.29
N LYS A 731 23.42 -9.08 14.69
CA LYS A 731 22.08 -8.60 15.01
C LYS A 731 22.04 -7.99 16.42
N VAL A 732 22.00 -6.67 16.49
CA VAL A 732 21.84 -5.95 17.76
C VAL A 732 20.35 -5.83 18.08
N LYS A 733 19.93 -6.37 19.23
CA LYS A 733 18.53 -6.30 19.71
C LYS A 733 18.29 -5.18 20.74
N ASP A 734 19.37 -4.64 21.31
CA ASP A 734 19.29 -3.48 22.21
C ASP A 734 18.95 -2.22 21.39
N GLN A 735 17.73 -1.72 21.57
CA GLN A 735 17.27 -0.55 20.82
C GLN A 735 18.01 0.74 21.22
N ALA A 736 18.56 0.83 22.45
CA ALA A 736 19.36 1.98 22.84
C ALA A 736 20.69 2.06 22.07
N GLN A 737 21.27 0.90 21.70
CA GLN A 737 22.44 0.85 20.81
C GLN A 737 22.06 1.21 19.38
N CYS A 738 20.91 0.73 18.88
CA CYS A 738 20.41 1.11 17.57
C CYS A 738 20.09 2.61 17.46
N ASP A 739 19.53 3.22 18.51
CA ASP A 739 19.18 4.65 18.54
C ASP A 739 20.41 5.56 18.78
N ALA A 740 21.52 5.01 19.27
CA ALA A 740 22.79 5.72 19.39
C ALA A 740 23.59 5.78 18.07
N ASP A 741 23.30 4.88 17.10
CA ASP A 741 23.96 4.91 15.80
C ASP A 741 23.47 6.12 14.96
N PRO A 742 24.38 6.96 14.45
CA PRO A 742 24.01 8.20 13.76
C PRO A 742 23.24 7.97 12.45
N TYR A 743 23.29 6.78 11.87
CA TYR A 743 22.60 6.38 10.64
C TYR A 743 21.41 5.44 10.87
N LEU A 744 21.05 5.14 12.11
CA LEU A 744 19.87 4.31 12.45
C LEU A 744 18.86 5.01 13.37
N LYS A 745 19.25 6.14 13.97
CA LYS A 745 18.34 7.06 14.67
C LYS A 745 17.42 7.78 13.67
N PRO A 746 16.14 8.03 14.00
CA PRO A 746 15.26 8.82 13.16
C PRO A 746 15.63 10.32 13.18
N SER A 747 15.56 10.97 12.02
CA SER A 747 15.43 12.43 11.92
C SER A 747 13.98 12.89 12.19
N LEU A 748 13.67 14.15 11.91
CA LEU A 748 12.33 14.74 12.02
C LEU A 748 11.85 15.20 10.63
N SER A 749 10.56 15.51 10.53
CA SER A 749 9.94 16.22 9.40
C SER A 749 9.77 17.73 9.69
N PRO A 750 9.39 18.55 8.68
CA PRO A 750 9.00 19.94 8.89
C PRO A 750 7.82 20.11 9.87
N ARG A 751 6.87 19.17 9.89
CA ARG A 751 5.70 19.18 10.80
C ARG A 751 6.13 18.92 12.24
N GLN A 752 7.05 17.98 12.45
CA GLN A 752 7.62 17.68 13.77
C GLN A 752 8.48 18.85 14.29
N VAL A 753 9.24 19.53 13.42
CA VAL A 753 9.91 20.81 13.75
C VAL A 753 8.90 21.91 14.11
N ALA A 754 7.72 21.93 13.49
CA ALA A 754 6.61 22.82 13.84
C ALA A 754 5.83 22.41 15.11
N GLY A 755 6.29 21.37 15.82
CA GLY A 755 5.72 20.87 17.08
C GLY A 755 4.68 19.75 16.94
N GLY A 756 4.47 19.22 15.74
CA GLY A 756 3.56 18.11 15.48
C GLY A 756 4.07 16.76 16.02
N PRO A 757 3.17 15.76 16.19
CA PRO A 757 3.54 14.44 16.69
C PRO A 757 4.27 13.61 15.62
N ARG A 758 5.20 12.75 16.04
CA ARG A 758 5.95 11.82 15.15
C ARG A 758 5.05 10.84 14.38
N ALA A 759 3.86 10.54 14.89
CA ALA A 759 2.84 9.78 14.15
C ALA A 759 2.42 10.47 12.83
N GLU A 760 2.49 11.79 12.77
CA GLU A 760 2.21 12.64 11.60
C GLU A 760 0.90 12.31 10.86
N ASN A 761 -0.15 11.91 11.60
CA ASN A 761 -1.48 11.61 11.08
C ASN A 761 -2.48 12.78 11.21
N ILE A 762 -2.00 14.00 11.41
CA ILE A 762 -2.82 15.22 11.50
C ILE A 762 -2.67 16.03 10.21
N LEU A 763 -3.58 15.79 9.25
CA LEU A 763 -3.62 16.49 7.95
C LEU A 763 -3.86 17.99 8.16
N LYS A 764 -4.89 18.32 8.95
CA LYS A 764 -5.25 19.67 9.39
C LYS A 764 -5.33 19.73 10.91
N CYS A 765 -4.54 20.60 11.53
CA CYS A 765 -4.57 20.83 12.97
C CYS A 765 -5.81 21.65 13.39
N GLN A 766 -6.26 21.47 14.64
CA GLN A 766 -7.06 22.50 15.30
C GLN A 766 -6.17 23.70 15.67
N LEU A 767 -6.74 24.88 15.87
CA LEU A 767 -5.98 26.10 16.17
C LEU A 767 -6.12 26.52 17.65
N LYS A 768 -5.05 27.11 18.18
CA LYS A 768 -5.02 27.83 19.46
C LYS A 768 -4.45 29.24 19.24
N PRO A 769 -4.74 30.22 20.11
CA PRO A 769 -4.12 31.54 20.06
C PRO A 769 -2.58 31.46 20.14
N LEU A 770 -1.90 32.42 19.51
CA LEU A 770 -0.46 32.63 19.72
C LEU A 770 -0.18 32.92 21.20
N SER A 771 0.79 32.21 21.79
CA SER A 771 1.25 32.45 23.15
C SER A 771 2.76 32.63 23.19
N ALA A 772 3.25 33.65 23.91
CA ALA A 772 4.69 33.86 24.11
C ALA A 772 5.38 32.64 24.76
N SER A 773 4.64 31.88 25.59
CA SER A 773 5.14 30.65 26.22
C SER A 773 5.51 29.55 25.22
N ASP A 774 4.98 29.58 23.99
CA ASP A 774 5.28 28.58 22.97
C ASP A 774 6.68 28.75 22.34
N TYR A 775 7.42 29.81 22.65
CA TYR A 775 8.72 30.11 22.00
C TYR A 775 9.95 29.90 22.89
N GLY A 776 9.77 29.38 24.11
CA GLY A 776 10.88 29.09 25.02
C GLY A 776 11.63 30.35 25.43
N SER A 777 12.94 30.39 25.19
CA SER A 777 13.81 31.53 25.49
C SER A 777 13.88 32.59 24.38
N ALA A 778 13.21 32.38 23.23
CA ALA A 778 13.27 33.33 22.12
C ALA A 778 12.51 34.63 22.44
N VAL A 779 13.20 35.76 22.28
CA VAL A 779 12.64 37.11 22.55
C VAL A 779 12.25 37.76 21.23
N PHE A 780 10.98 38.18 21.13
CA PHE A 780 10.45 38.96 20.01
C PHE A 780 10.36 40.44 20.39
N THR A 781 10.77 41.32 19.48
CA THR A 781 10.39 42.73 19.56
C THR A 781 8.87 42.89 19.33
N PRO A 782 8.23 43.97 19.80
CA PRO A 782 6.81 44.22 19.53
C PRO A 782 6.46 44.23 18.04
N ALA A 783 7.37 44.71 17.17
CA ALA A 783 7.20 44.70 15.72
C ALA A 783 7.24 43.28 15.12
N GLN A 784 8.16 42.43 15.58
CA GLN A 784 8.21 41.01 15.17
C GLN A 784 6.99 40.23 15.66
N TRP A 785 6.53 40.49 16.88
CA TRP A 785 5.31 39.87 17.42
C TRP A 785 4.07 40.27 16.62
N ALA A 786 3.91 41.56 16.28
CA ALA A 786 2.81 42.04 15.46
C ALA A 786 2.82 41.43 14.04
N ARG A 787 4.00 41.30 13.43
CA ARG A 787 4.20 40.61 12.13
C ARG A 787 3.82 39.13 12.21
N LEU A 788 4.27 38.42 13.25
CA LEU A 788 3.92 37.02 13.48
C LEU A 788 2.41 36.83 13.69
N ALA A 789 1.77 37.72 14.44
CA ALA A 789 0.32 37.72 14.63
C ALA A 789 -0.46 37.96 13.33
N ALA A 790 0.06 38.79 12.43
CA ALA A 790 -0.54 39.02 11.10
C ALA A 790 -0.45 37.78 10.18
N VAL A 791 0.56 36.91 10.36
CA VAL A 791 0.66 35.62 9.63
C VAL A 791 -0.34 34.58 10.15
N PHE A 792 -0.68 34.64 11.44
CA PHE A 792 -1.54 33.66 12.12
C PHE A 792 -2.81 34.30 12.72
N PRO A 793 -3.67 34.96 11.92
CA PRO A 793 -4.84 35.68 12.44
C PRO A 793 -5.90 34.76 13.06
N GLY A 794 -5.94 33.49 12.66
CA GLY A 794 -6.78 32.43 13.27
C GLY A 794 -6.07 31.63 14.36
N GLY A 795 -4.83 31.95 14.71
CA GLY A 795 -3.98 31.18 15.61
C GLY A 795 -3.06 30.17 14.92
N VAL A 796 -2.37 29.38 15.75
CA VAL A 796 -1.37 28.37 15.38
C VAL A 796 -1.84 26.97 15.75
N CYS A 797 -1.21 25.93 15.19
CA CYS A 797 -1.60 24.55 15.46
C CYS A 797 -1.58 24.19 16.96
N ASP A 798 -2.69 23.61 17.41
CA ASP A 798 -2.85 22.97 18.70
C ASP A 798 -2.64 21.46 18.55
N TRP A 799 -1.37 21.05 18.50
CA TRP A 799 -0.98 19.64 18.36
C TRP A 799 -1.34 18.75 19.57
N SER A 800 -1.93 19.32 20.63
CA SER A 800 -2.47 18.54 21.76
C SER A 800 -3.85 17.92 21.45
N LYS A 801 -4.49 18.34 20.36
CA LYS A 801 -5.81 17.88 19.93
C LYS A 801 -5.75 17.00 18.68
N PRO A 802 -6.73 16.10 18.49
CA PRO A 802 -6.94 15.43 17.21
C PRO A 802 -7.12 16.42 16.05
N GLY A 803 -6.74 16.00 14.86
CA GLY A 803 -6.94 16.77 13.63
C GLY A 803 -8.42 17.02 13.31
N VAL A 804 -8.67 18.04 12.49
CA VAL A 804 -10.02 18.33 11.98
C VAL A 804 -10.49 17.14 11.13
N GLY A 805 -11.65 16.57 11.48
CA GLY A 805 -12.20 15.37 10.84
C GLY A 805 -11.52 14.05 11.26
N GLN A 806 -10.53 14.07 12.16
CA GLN A 806 -9.85 12.85 12.60
C GLN A 806 -10.78 11.97 13.44
N GLN A 807 -10.94 10.73 12.99
CA GLN A 807 -11.82 9.72 13.60
C GLN A 807 -11.28 8.31 13.31
N VAL A 808 -11.86 7.30 13.97
CA VAL A 808 -11.52 5.89 13.74
C VAL A 808 -11.98 5.46 12.34
N ALA A 809 -11.15 4.69 11.63
CA ALA A 809 -11.48 4.15 10.32
C ALA A 809 -12.61 3.11 10.40
N VAL A 810 -13.64 3.28 9.57
CA VAL A 810 -14.88 2.49 9.55
C VAL A 810 -14.85 1.46 8.41
N THR A 811 -13.67 0.85 8.21
CA THR A 811 -13.35 0.07 7.01
C THR A 811 -13.82 -1.38 7.06
N PRO A 812 -14.11 -2.01 5.90
CA PRO A 812 -14.05 -1.45 4.54
C PRO A 812 -15.28 -0.60 4.16
N LEU A 813 -15.09 0.36 3.26
CA LEU A 813 -16.17 1.16 2.67
C LEU A 813 -16.46 0.73 1.22
N THR A 814 -17.71 0.90 0.80
CA THR A 814 -18.11 0.85 -0.61
C THR A 814 -18.50 2.23 -1.13
N PHE A 815 -18.01 2.57 -2.32
CA PHE A 815 -18.23 3.82 -3.04
C PHE A 815 -19.16 3.62 -4.25
N LYS A 816 -19.90 2.49 -4.33
CA LYS A 816 -20.96 2.27 -5.35
C LYS A 816 -22.00 3.39 -5.37
N ALA A 817 -22.29 3.99 -4.23
CA ALA A 817 -23.22 5.13 -4.09
C ALA A 817 -22.56 6.51 -4.35
N GLY A 818 -21.26 6.55 -4.64
CA GLY A 818 -20.49 7.77 -4.90
C GLY A 818 -19.49 8.15 -3.79
N PRO A 819 -18.96 9.39 -3.86
CA PRO A 819 -17.92 9.89 -2.97
C PRO A 819 -18.19 9.78 -1.47
N GLY A 820 -17.12 9.61 -0.71
CA GLY A 820 -17.10 9.39 0.74
C GLY A 820 -17.58 8.03 1.22
N GLY A 821 -18.37 7.33 0.41
CA GLY A 821 -18.73 5.92 0.58
C GLY A 821 -19.60 5.62 1.80
N ALA A 822 -20.07 4.39 1.86
CA ALA A 822 -20.82 3.83 2.99
C ALA A 822 -20.06 2.63 3.57
N PRO A 823 -20.18 2.34 4.89
CA PRO A 823 -19.67 1.10 5.45
C PRO A 823 -20.19 -0.11 4.66
N LEU A 824 -19.30 -1.04 4.32
CA LEU A 824 -19.71 -2.29 3.71
C LEU A 824 -20.56 -3.07 4.73
N GLY A 825 -21.75 -3.51 4.31
CA GLY A 825 -22.67 -4.22 5.19
C GLY A 825 -22.13 -5.56 5.69
N ALA A 826 -22.89 -6.21 6.57
CA ALA A 826 -22.64 -7.61 6.93
C ALA A 826 -22.55 -8.47 5.67
N ALA A 827 -21.65 -9.47 5.66
CA ALA A 827 -21.54 -10.40 4.54
C ALA A 827 -22.86 -11.17 4.38
N PRO A 828 -23.35 -11.43 3.15
CA PRO A 828 -24.50 -12.29 2.94
C PRO A 828 -24.21 -13.68 3.52
N VAL A 829 -25.16 -14.20 4.28
CA VAL A 829 -25.11 -15.53 4.89
C VAL A 829 -26.15 -16.44 4.25
N SER A 830 -25.97 -17.75 4.40
CA SER A 830 -26.99 -18.70 3.96
C SER A 830 -28.25 -18.58 4.79
N GLU A 831 -29.40 -18.52 4.14
CA GLU A 831 -30.71 -18.51 4.78
C GLU A 831 -31.45 -19.83 4.51
N PRO A 832 -32.32 -20.31 5.43
CA PRO A 832 -33.28 -21.35 5.11
C PRO A 832 -34.24 -20.87 4.00
N SER A 833 -34.27 -21.57 2.87
CA SER A 833 -35.27 -21.29 1.81
C SER A 833 -36.65 -21.80 2.26
N LYS A 834 -37.69 -21.00 2.00
CA LYS A 834 -39.07 -21.21 2.48
C LYS A 834 -39.85 -22.27 1.67
#